data_AF-A0A150AHP3-F1
#
_entry.id   AF-A0A150AHP3-F1
#
_cell.length_a   1.000
_cell.length_b   1.000
_cell.length_c   1.000
_cell.angle_alpha   90.00
_cell.angle_beta   90.00
_cell.angle_gamma   90.00
#
_symmetry.space_group_name_H-M   'P 1'
#
loop_
_entity.id
_entity.type
_entity.pdbx_description
1 polymer ?
#
loop_
_entity_poly.entity_id
_entity_poly.type
_entity_poly.pdbx_seq_one_letter_code
_entity_poly.pdbx_strand_id
1 'polypeptide(L)'
;MIQESYSKNRSLKEVSIETDLLIVGGGLSGTCAAITAARQGVKVVLVQDRPVLGGNASSEVRLWALGATSHMGNNNRWSRETGVTGEILEENLYRNKEGNALIFDTILIEKVKQEENITLLLNTSAFEVAHENTSIQAVKAFNSQNSTLYTLSAKRFCDASGDGVLSFLAGASFRMGAETIEEFGEKMAPNVEQYGELLGHTIYFYTKDTGKPVNFTPPAYALKDITELPRFKNIQADHTGCNYWWIEYGGRFDTIHETENIKYELWKIVYGIWNYIKNSGKFPEAENMTLEWVGTVPGKRESRRFEGLYMMKQQDVIEQRKFDDAIAHGGWALDLHPSDGVYSSLPSCTQWHSKGTYQIPLSTAISRDIDNLYFAGRLISVSHVAFGSTRVMLTSAVAAEGTAVAAAYSIKNDVLPKDTVEKEHIEKIQQALLEKSSYIPHLKLDKSNFLSAKAKVTVSSELNLAELRPSNTWKTLQMPTAQMLPITSDQKTLELRVPIIAGKETTVDVELKVSLDATNFTPEKVVGIQSKEIEKGHQFVDLKFDVSDLEDRYVFVCFAPNPDLQLNYSEDRITGILSVFRKENKAVSNFGQQEPPSDIGIDAFEFWTPQRRPEGQNITMQLQTPLFIGKKEHLDSGIIRPVTSTNAWIAALDDAYPTLTLEWENVEEISSMKLYFDADLDHAMESTQFGHPESIVPYCVESFRIKDENGKCLFQTENNHTTLCEITFDQPVKTSKLTVEFDRKDSRIPVSLFDVICD
;
A
#
# COMPACT_ATOMS: atom_id res chain seq x y z
N MET A 1 10.18 -3.14 52.60
CA MET A 1 10.36 -4.56 52.20
C MET A 1 9.00 -5.22 52.31
N ILE A 2 8.55 -5.90 51.25
CA ILE A 2 7.37 -6.78 51.32
C ILE A 2 7.89 -8.15 51.77
N GLN A 3 7.35 -8.70 52.86
CA GLN A 3 7.74 -9.99 53.41
C GLN A 3 6.49 -10.88 53.51
N GLU A 4 6.50 -12.00 52.79
CA GLU A 4 5.43 -13.00 52.82
C GLU A 4 5.95 -14.33 53.38
N SER A 5 5.11 -15.02 54.16
CA SER A 5 5.42 -16.37 54.64
C SER A 5 5.23 -17.41 53.54
N TYR A 6 5.79 -18.61 53.72
CA TYR A 6 5.54 -19.75 52.83
C TYR A 6 4.02 -19.99 52.66
N SER A 7 3.59 -20.16 51.41
CA SER A 7 2.25 -20.61 51.05
C SER A 7 2.37 -21.83 50.14
N LYS A 8 1.44 -22.77 50.29
CA LYS A 8 1.40 -23.99 49.46
C LYS A 8 1.27 -23.65 47.97
N ASN A 9 0.46 -22.64 47.64
CA ASN A 9 0.21 -22.15 46.29
C ASN A 9 0.16 -20.61 46.30
N ARG A 10 0.41 -20.01 45.12
CA ARG A 10 0.16 -18.59 44.85
C ARG A 10 -0.61 -18.50 43.53
N SER A 11 -1.50 -17.53 43.41
CA SER A 11 -2.19 -17.21 42.16
C SER A 11 -1.52 -16.02 41.47
N LEU A 12 -1.67 -15.95 40.16
CA LEU A 12 -1.33 -14.74 39.42
C LEU A 12 -2.33 -13.63 39.74
N LYS A 13 -1.97 -12.39 39.41
CA LYS A 13 -2.97 -11.32 39.36
C LYS A 13 -3.95 -11.65 38.24
N GLU A 14 -5.23 -11.71 38.53
CA GLU A 14 -6.27 -11.95 37.55
C GLU A 14 -7.00 -10.65 37.20
N VAL A 15 -7.22 -10.40 35.92
CA VAL A 15 -7.94 -9.22 35.42
C VAL A 15 -8.95 -9.68 34.37
N SER A 16 -10.22 -9.35 34.58
CA SER A 16 -11.28 -9.56 33.60
C SER A 16 -11.57 -8.25 32.87
N ILE A 17 -11.64 -8.30 31.54
CA ILE A 17 -11.98 -7.15 30.69
C ILE A 17 -13.11 -7.57 29.76
N GLU A 18 -14.18 -6.78 29.75
CA GLU A 18 -15.28 -6.88 28.80
C GLU A 18 -15.15 -5.74 27.78
N THR A 19 -15.29 -6.05 26.50
CA THR A 19 -15.16 -5.09 25.40
C THR A 19 -16.16 -5.38 24.30
N ASP A 20 -16.30 -4.48 23.32
CA ASP A 20 -17.15 -4.76 22.17
C ASP A 20 -16.45 -5.67 21.15
N LEU A 21 -15.19 -5.35 20.83
CA LEU A 21 -14.34 -6.09 19.90
C LEU A 21 -13.01 -6.48 20.57
N LEU A 22 -12.68 -7.78 20.54
CA LEU A 22 -11.35 -8.28 20.89
C LEU A 22 -10.55 -8.58 19.63
N ILE A 23 -9.37 -7.96 19.49
CA ILE A 23 -8.43 -8.22 18.41
C ILE A 23 -7.19 -8.88 18.98
N VAL A 24 -6.85 -10.08 18.48
CA VAL A 24 -5.63 -10.80 18.88
C VAL A 24 -4.61 -10.71 17.75
N GLY A 25 -3.47 -10.07 18.02
CA GLY A 25 -2.40 -9.80 17.06
C GLY A 25 -2.26 -8.31 16.76
N GLY A 26 -1.11 -7.73 17.07
CA GLY A 26 -0.72 -6.33 16.83
C GLY A 26 0.16 -6.15 15.60
N GLY A 27 0.04 -7.00 14.59
CA GLY A 27 0.61 -6.74 13.26
C GLY A 27 0.01 -5.48 12.63
N LEU A 28 0.46 -5.07 11.44
CA LEU A 28 -0.16 -3.93 10.75
C LEU A 28 -1.67 -4.10 10.58
N SER A 29 -2.14 -5.29 10.20
CA SER A 29 -3.58 -5.61 10.12
C SER A 29 -4.34 -5.38 11.42
N GLY A 30 -3.86 -5.93 12.54
CA GLY A 30 -4.53 -5.74 13.82
C GLY A 30 -4.43 -4.32 14.38
N THR A 31 -3.32 -3.63 14.08
CA THR A 31 -3.13 -2.22 14.44
C THR A 31 -4.12 -1.32 13.71
N CYS A 32 -4.19 -1.44 12.38
CA CYS A 32 -5.14 -0.67 11.57
C CYS A 32 -6.59 -1.04 11.91
N ALA A 33 -6.91 -2.33 12.09
CA ALA A 33 -8.25 -2.76 12.50
C ALA A 33 -8.66 -2.17 13.86
N ALA A 34 -7.76 -2.12 14.84
CA ALA A 34 -8.05 -1.57 16.16
C ALA A 34 -8.36 -0.07 16.10
N ILE A 35 -7.53 0.70 15.38
CA ILE A 35 -7.73 2.14 15.17
C ILE A 35 -9.05 2.39 14.44
N THR A 36 -9.28 1.68 13.33
CA THR A 36 -10.50 1.83 12.53
C THR A 36 -11.76 1.53 13.34
N ALA A 37 -11.78 0.42 14.09
CA ALA A 37 -12.91 0.07 14.95
C ALA A 37 -13.11 1.10 16.08
N ALA A 38 -12.03 1.53 16.75
CA ALA A 38 -12.08 2.52 17.82
C ALA A 38 -12.66 3.87 17.37
N ARG A 39 -12.28 4.34 16.17
CA ARG A 39 -12.82 5.56 15.53
C ARG A 39 -14.26 5.41 15.07
N GLN A 40 -14.72 4.17 14.84
CA GLN A 40 -16.13 3.86 14.71
C GLN A 40 -16.86 3.85 16.07
N GLY A 41 -16.20 4.17 17.19
CA GLY A 41 -16.84 4.30 18.50
C GLY A 41 -17.13 2.98 19.21
N VAL A 42 -16.53 1.86 18.79
CA VAL A 42 -16.58 0.60 19.54
C VAL A 42 -15.40 0.48 20.49
N LYS A 43 -15.60 -0.14 21.66
CA LYS A 43 -14.50 -0.41 22.59
C LYS A 43 -13.68 -1.60 22.09
N VAL A 44 -12.37 -1.42 22.02
CA VAL A 44 -11.43 -2.40 21.49
C VAL A 44 -10.44 -2.82 22.56
N VAL A 45 -10.20 -4.13 22.68
CA VAL A 45 -8.99 -4.65 23.33
C VAL A 45 -8.08 -5.18 22.23
N LEU A 46 -6.87 -4.63 22.13
CA LEU A 46 -5.84 -5.10 21.20
C LEU A 46 -4.77 -5.87 21.99
N VAL A 47 -4.66 -7.17 21.74
CA VAL A 47 -3.71 -8.07 22.40
C VAL A 47 -2.52 -8.32 21.46
N GLN A 48 -1.31 -8.03 21.93
CA GLN A 48 -0.09 -8.32 21.19
C GLN A 48 0.92 -9.05 22.09
N ASP A 49 1.44 -10.16 21.58
CA ASP A 49 2.32 -11.08 22.32
C ASP A 49 3.74 -10.52 22.55
N ARG A 50 4.09 -9.40 21.89
CA ARG A 50 5.42 -8.78 21.89
C ARG A 50 5.37 -7.29 22.27
N PRO A 51 6.51 -6.61 22.50
CA PRO A 51 6.52 -5.24 23.02
C PRO A 51 6.31 -4.16 21.96
N VAL A 52 6.21 -4.52 20.68
CA VAL A 52 6.03 -3.58 19.56
C VAL A 52 4.84 -3.98 18.68
N LEU A 53 4.36 -3.03 17.88
CA LEU A 53 3.31 -3.21 16.88
C LEU A 53 3.93 -3.28 15.48
N GLY A 54 3.13 -3.70 14.49
CA GLY A 54 3.53 -3.74 13.08
C GLY A 54 3.94 -5.12 12.56
N GLY A 55 4.14 -6.10 13.44
CA GLY A 55 4.41 -7.48 13.04
C GLY A 55 5.73 -7.60 12.28
N ASN A 56 5.71 -8.13 11.05
CA ASN A 56 6.92 -8.21 10.21
C ASN A 56 7.48 -6.82 9.85
N ALA A 57 6.67 -5.75 9.90
CA ALA A 57 7.12 -4.39 9.65
C ALA A 57 7.73 -3.69 10.86
N SER A 58 7.66 -4.31 12.04
CA SER A 58 8.24 -3.76 13.27
C SER A 58 9.76 -3.83 13.27
N SER A 59 10.40 -3.16 14.23
CA SER A 59 11.85 -3.24 14.41
C SER A 59 12.42 -4.64 14.75
N GLU A 60 11.56 -5.61 15.11
CA GLU A 60 11.95 -7.00 15.41
C GLU A 60 12.33 -7.80 14.15
N VAL A 61 11.71 -7.46 13.01
CA VAL A 61 11.92 -8.14 11.71
C VAL A 61 12.44 -7.16 10.66
N ARG A 62 11.97 -5.91 10.64
CA ARG A 62 12.41 -4.82 9.74
C ARG A 62 12.12 -5.07 8.26
N LEU A 63 11.03 -5.77 7.95
CA LEU A 63 10.51 -5.81 6.58
C LEU A 63 9.81 -4.49 6.27
N TRP A 64 10.08 -3.85 5.14
CA TRP A 64 9.29 -2.67 4.75
C TRP A 64 7.81 -3.02 4.61
N ALA A 65 6.93 -2.14 5.09
CA ALA A 65 5.52 -2.17 4.74
C ALA A 65 5.36 -1.66 3.31
N LEU A 66 4.74 -2.48 2.46
CA LEU A 66 4.45 -2.16 1.07
C LEU A 66 3.16 -2.88 0.62
N GLY A 67 2.69 -2.60 -0.59
CA GLY A 67 1.43 -3.08 -1.13
C GLY A 67 1.32 -2.87 -2.64
N ALA A 68 0.15 -2.47 -3.11
CA ALA A 68 -0.24 -2.48 -4.53
C ALA A 68 0.68 -1.71 -5.49
N THR A 69 1.44 -0.72 -5.00
CA THR A 69 2.43 0.02 -5.79
C THR A 69 3.64 -0.83 -6.22
N SER A 70 3.94 -1.92 -5.51
CA SER A 70 5.05 -2.83 -5.83
C SER A 70 6.40 -2.12 -6.07
N HIS A 71 6.78 -1.19 -5.18
CA HIS A 71 7.97 -0.32 -5.33
C HIS A 71 7.92 0.61 -6.55
N MET A 72 6.72 0.85 -7.11
CA MET A 72 6.47 1.46 -8.43
C MET A 72 6.92 0.58 -9.61
N GLY A 73 7.06 -0.74 -9.38
CA GLY A 73 7.61 -1.71 -10.33
C GLY A 73 6.60 -2.41 -11.25
N ASN A 74 5.31 -2.06 -11.14
CA ASN A 74 4.23 -2.58 -11.98
C ASN A 74 3.49 -1.44 -12.72
N ASN A 75 2.42 -1.78 -13.43
CA ASN A 75 1.57 -0.79 -14.13
C ASN A 75 0.44 -0.24 -13.26
N ASN A 76 0.34 -0.60 -11.98
CA ASN A 76 -0.74 -0.14 -11.12
C ASN A 76 -0.47 1.31 -10.70
N ARG A 77 -1.05 2.27 -11.41
CA ARG A 77 -0.89 3.70 -11.10
C ARG A 77 -1.89 4.18 -10.07
N TRP A 78 -1.45 5.09 -9.21
CA TRP A 78 -2.23 5.65 -8.09
C TRP A 78 -2.86 4.58 -7.19
N SER A 79 -2.12 3.48 -7.00
CA SER A 79 -2.59 2.26 -6.35
C SER A 79 -2.24 2.19 -4.86
N ARG A 80 -1.50 3.16 -4.30
CA ARG A 80 -1.14 3.16 -2.87
C ARG A 80 -2.38 3.04 -2.00
N GLU A 81 -2.26 2.18 -0.99
CA GLU A 81 -3.25 1.99 0.06
C GLU A 81 -3.49 3.30 0.83
N THR A 82 -4.76 3.62 1.09
CA THR A 82 -5.24 4.80 1.83
C THR A 82 -6.02 4.37 3.08
N GLY A 83 -6.73 5.28 3.76
CA GLY A 83 -7.33 5.02 5.06
C GLY A 83 -6.33 5.21 6.20
N VAL A 84 -6.51 4.48 7.30
CA VAL A 84 -5.60 4.52 8.46
C VAL A 84 -4.19 4.10 8.05
N THR A 85 -4.07 3.13 7.14
CA THR A 85 -2.79 2.73 6.55
C THR A 85 -2.10 3.90 5.84
N GLY A 86 -2.86 4.70 5.07
CA GLY A 86 -2.33 5.89 4.40
C GLY A 86 -1.83 6.94 5.38
N GLU A 87 -2.61 7.23 6.42
CA GLU A 87 -2.25 8.15 7.51
C GLU A 87 -0.94 7.74 8.21
N ILE A 88 -0.78 6.44 8.51
CA ILE A 88 0.44 5.91 9.14
C ILE A 88 1.66 6.11 8.23
N LEU A 89 1.52 5.88 6.92
CA LEU A 89 2.62 6.05 5.96
C LEU A 89 2.99 7.51 5.74
N GLU A 90 1.99 8.41 5.72
CA GLU A 90 2.20 9.85 5.59
C GLU A 90 2.88 10.44 6.83
N GLU A 91 2.47 10.01 8.03
CA GLU A 91 3.15 10.36 9.28
C GLU A 91 4.59 9.81 9.30
N ASN A 92 4.79 8.58 8.81
CA ASN A 92 6.12 7.99 8.69
C ASN A 92 7.00 8.75 7.69
N LEU A 93 6.47 9.15 6.55
CA LEU A 93 7.21 9.99 5.61
C LEU A 93 7.62 11.32 6.27
N TYR A 94 6.71 11.95 7.01
CA TYR A 94 6.94 13.23 7.66
C TYR A 94 8.03 13.19 8.72
N ARG A 95 8.03 12.18 9.60
CA ARG A 95 8.96 12.07 10.75
C ARG A 95 10.14 11.13 10.53
N ASN A 96 10.08 10.31 9.49
CA ASN A 96 10.99 9.19 9.29
C ASN A 96 11.31 8.97 7.81
N LYS A 97 11.54 10.07 7.06
CA LYS A 97 11.88 10.01 5.63
C LYS A 97 13.14 9.18 5.35
N GLU A 98 14.01 8.93 6.33
CA GLU A 98 15.19 8.07 6.21
C GLU A 98 14.89 6.57 6.34
N GLY A 99 13.67 6.18 6.74
CA GLY A 99 13.23 4.79 6.83
C GLY A 99 13.80 4.01 8.04
N ASN A 100 13.81 4.62 9.23
CA ASN A 100 14.27 3.97 10.47
C ASN A 100 13.14 3.14 11.12
N ALA A 101 13.36 1.83 11.27
CA ALA A 101 12.36 0.91 11.86
C ALA A 101 11.96 1.25 13.31
N LEU A 102 12.87 1.81 14.11
CA LEU A 102 12.54 2.19 15.49
C LEU A 102 11.63 3.41 15.56
N ILE A 103 11.77 4.36 14.62
CA ILE A 103 10.87 5.51 14.55
C ILE A 103 9.49 5.04 14.09
N PHE A 104 9.43 4.11 13.12
CA PHE A 104 8.16 3.52 12.69
C PHE A 104 7.40 2.83 13.85
N ASP A 105 8.08 2.07 14.71
CA ASP A 105 7.46 1.49 15.91
C ASP A 105 6.80 2.56 16.80
N THR A 106 7.46 3.72 16.98
CA THR A 106 6.91 4.81 17.80
C THR A 106 5.65 5.39 17.19
N ILE A 107 5.58 5.51 15.86
CA ILE A 107 4.41 6.01 15.14
C ILE A 107 3.21 5.07 15.35
N LEU A 108 3.41 3.76 15.19
CA LEU A 108 2.34 2.78 15.39
C LEU A 108 1.81 2.79 16.83
N ILE A 109 2.72 2.83 17.81
CA ILE A 109 2.32 2.89 19.23
C ILE A 109 1.60 4.20 19.55
N GLU A 110 2.09 5.34 19.05
CA GLU A 110 1.49 6.65 19.26
C GLU A 110 0.08 6.71 18.68
N LYS A 111 -0.11 6.27 17.42
CA LYS A 111 -1.43 6.22 16.78
C LYS A 111 -2.43 5.38 17.56
N VAL A 112 -2.04 4.20 18.05
CA VAL A 112 -2.92 3.37 18.90
C VAL A 112 -3.19 4.03 20.25
N LYS A 113 -2.20 4.70 20.86
CA LYS A 113 -2.35 5.34 22.17
C LYS A 113 -3.17 6.63 22.13
N GLN A 114 -3.30 7.27 20.97
CA GLN A 114 -4.16 8.42 20.75
C GLN A 114 -5.66 8.03 20.72
N GLU A 115 -5.98 6.76 20.48
CA GLU A 115 -7.36 6.27 20.46
C GLU A 115 -7.85 5.90 21.87
N GLU A 116 -8.75 6.71 22.44
CA GLU A 116 -9.29 6.51 23.79
C GLU A 116 -10.09 5.20 23.95
N ASN A 117 -10.66 4.70 22.85
CA ASN A 117 -11.46 3.47 22.84
C ASN A 117 -10.61 2.19 22.77
N ILE A 118 -9.27 2.28 22.73
CA ILE A 118 -8.38 1.11 22.68
C ILE A 118 -7.72 0.84 24.03
N THR A 119 -7.94 -0.37 24.54
CA THR A 119 -7.09 -0.96 25.58
C THR A 119 -6.02 -1.82 24.94
N LEU A 120 -4.78 -1.31 24.90
CA LEU A 120 -3.62 -2.02 24.36
C LEU A 120 -2.93 -2.91 25.43
N LEU A 121 -2.82 -4.21 25.15
CA LEU A 121 -2.12 -5.19 25.97
C LEU A 121 -0.90 -5.77 25.21
N LEU A 122 0.27 -5.13 25.40
CA LEU A 122 1.56 -5.62 24.87
C LEU A 122 2.12 -6.76 25.73
N ASN A 123 3.04 -7.55 25.16
CA ASN A 123 3.66 -8.72 25.81
C ASN A 123 2.64 -9.70 26.42
N THR A 124 1.47 -9.81 25.79
CA THR A 124 0.32 -10.57 26.29
C THR A 124 -0.07 -11.63 25.27
N SER A 125 0.12 -12.90 25.60
CA SER A 125 -0.13 -14.02 24.68
C SER A 125 -1.47 -14.68 25.00
N ALA A 126 -2.37 -14.75 24.01
CA ALA A 126 -3.58 -15.56 24.10
C ALA A 126 -3.23 -17.06 24.04
N PHE A 127 -3.85 -17.88 24.90
CA PHE A 127 -3.49 -19.31 25.00
C PHE A 127 -4.68 -20.25 25.27
N GLU A 128 -5.87 -19.73 25.55
CA GLU A 128 -7.08 -20.54 25.74
C GLU A 128 -8.30 -19.77 25.24
N VAL A 129 -9.24 -20.46 24.59
CA VAL A 129 -10.50 -19.91 24.11
C VAL A 129 -11.64 -20.71 24.73
N ALA A 130 -12.57 -20.02 25.38
CA ALA A 130 -13.82 -20.57 25.83
C ALA A 130 -14.91 -20.23 24.80
N HIS A 131 -15.67 -21.23 24.37
CA HIS A 131 -16.75 -21.09 23.40
C HIS A 131 -17.99 -21.85 23.87
N GLU A 132 -19.14 -21.37 23.44
CA GLU A 132 -20.43 -22.03 23.60
C GLU A 132 -21.03 -22.23 22.21
N ASN A 133 -21.27 -23.49 21.83
CA ASN A 133 -21.59 -23.88 20.46
C ASN A 133 -20.56 -23.28 19.46
N THR A 134 -21.04 -22.50 18.49
CA THR A 134 -20.29 -21.81 17.43
C THR A 134 -19.93 -20.37 17.80
N SER A 135 -19.99 -19.98 19.07
CA SER A 135 -19.72 -18.60 19.51
C SER A 135 -18.64 -18.54 20.59
N ILE A 136 -17.61 -17.72 20.36
CA ILE A 136 -16.56 -17.45 21.33
C ILE A 136 -17.14 -16.60 22.47
N GLN A 137 -16.86 -16.99 23.71
CA GLN A 137 -17.31 -16.28 24.92
C GLN A 137 -16.17 -15.49 25.56
N ALA A 138 -14.99 -16.10 25.67
CA ALA A 138 -13.84 -15.45 26.28
C ALA A 138 -12.51 -16.03 25.79
N VAL A 139 -11.45 -15.23 25.88
CA VAL A 139 -10.07 -15.62 25.61
C VAL A 139 -9.25 -15.40 26.88
N LYS A 140 -8.47 -16.40 27.30
CA LYS A 140 -7.46 -16.20 28.33
C LYS A 140 -6.13 -15.82 27.70
N ALA A 141 -5.47 -14.85 28.31
CA ALA A 141 -4.16 -14.38 27.87
C ALA A 141 -3.24 -14.11 29.06
N PHE A 142 -1.94 -14.31 28.89
CA PHE A 142 -0.96 -14.12 29.96
C PHE A 142 0.09 -13.08 29.56
N ASN A 143 0.38 -12.16 30.48
CA ASN A 143 1.45 -11.19 30.34
C ASN A 143 2.63 -11.53 31.26
N SER A 144 3.74 -11.92 30.64
CA SER A 144 4.95 -12.35 31.35
C SER A 144 5.67 -11.20 32.07
N GLN A 145 5.52 -9.97 31.59
CA GLN A 145 6.23 -8.79 32.12
C GLN A 145 5.64 -8.30 33.44
N ASN A 146 4.34 -8.51 33.65
CA ASN A 146 3.64 -8.08 34.86
C ASN A 146 3.00 -9.24 35.64
N SER A 147 3.20 -10.50 35.19
CA SER A 147 2.62 -11.71 35.79
C SER A 147 1.09 -11.64 35.98
N THR A 148 0.38 -11.07 34.99
CA THR A 148 -1.08 -10.94 35.01
C THR A 148 -1.72 -11.94 34.05
N LEU A 149 -2.71 -12.67 34.56
CA LEU A 149 -3.61 -13.50 33.78
C LEU A 149 -4.87 -12.68 33.45
N TYR A 150 -5.18 -12.59 32.16
CA TYR A 150 -6.34 -11.88 31.65
C TYR A 150 -7.44 -12.87 31.23
N THR A 151 -8.69 -12.52 31.50
CA THR A 151 -9.88 -13.14 30.89
C THR A 151 -10.60 -12.05 30.10
N LEU A 152 -10.65 -12.20 28.79
CA LEU A 152 -11.11 -11.17 27.86
C LEU A 152 -12.40 -11.65 27.18
N SER A 153 -13.53 -10.98 27.43
CA SER A 153 -14.81 -11.27 26.78
C SER A 153 -15.20 -10.16 25.81
N ALA A 154 -15.82 -10.52 24.69
CA ALA A 154 -16.23 -9.56 23.66
C ALA A 154 -17.49 -10.00 22.91
N LYS A 155 -18.18 -9.06 22.26
CA LYS A 155 -19.32 -9.37 21.38
C LYS A 155 -18.86 -9.96 20.06
N ARG A 156 -17.75 -9.45 19.52
CA ARG A 156 -17.10 -9.92 18.29
C ARG A 156 -15.61 -10.10 18.54
N PHE A 157 -15.01 -10.99 17.76
CA PHE A 157 -13.60 -11.35 17.83
C PHE A 157 -12.98 -11.21 16.45
N CYS A 158 -11.74 -10.73 16.40
CA CYS A 158 -10.95 -10.66 15.18
C CYS A 158 -9.60 -11.30 15.44
N ASP A 159 -9.28 -12.35 14.70
CA ASP A 159 -7.94 -12.92 14.70
C ASP A 159 -7.09 -12.20 13.66
N ALA A 160 -6.11 -11.45 14.15
CA ALA A 160 -5.06 -10.80 13.38
C ALA A 160 -3.67 -11.32 13.78
N SER A 161 -3.63 -12.47 14.47
CA SER A 161 -2.40 -13.07 14.93
C SER A 161 -1.68 -13.70 13.75
N GLY A 162 -0.35 -13.67 13.73
CA GLY A 162 0.39 -14.19 12.58
C GLY A 162 0.01 -15.64 12.23
N ASP A 163 -0.21 -16.48 13.23
CA ASP A 163 -0.46 -17.93 13.04
C ASP A 163 -1.92 -18.35 13.23
N GLY A 164 -2.80 -17.38 13.46
CA GLY A 164 -4.22 -17.61 13.72
C GLY A 164 -4.50 -18.38 15.00
N VAL A 165 -3.82 -18.02 16.10
CA VAL A 165 -3.92 -18.74 17.37
C VAL A 165 -5.34 -18.67 17.95
N LEU A 166 -6.04 -17.56 17.81
CA LEU A 166 -7.39 -17.40 18.31
C LEU A 166 -8.36 -18.28 17.53
N SER A 167 -8.33 -18.20 16.20
CA SER A 167 -9.16 -18.99 15.29
C SER A 167 -8.88 -20.49 15.42
N PHE A 168 -7.60 -20.88 15.53
CA PHE A 168 -7.20 -22.26 15.75
C PHE A 168 -7.75 -22.81 17.07
N LEU A 169 -7.58 -22.07 18.18
CA LEU A 169 -8.09 -22.48 19.49
C LEU A 169 -9.62 -22.45 19.57
N ALA A 170 -10.28 -21.62 18.77
CA ALA A 170 -11.74 -21.61 18.62
C ALA A 170 -12.30 -22.78 17.81
N GLY A 171 -11.43 -23.56 17.13
CA GLY A 171 -11.83 -24.69 16.30
C GLY A 171 -12.28 -24.32 14.88
N ALA A 172 -11.91 -23.14 14.37
CA ALA A 172 -12.20 -22.74 12.99
C ALA A 172 -11.41 -23.59 11.99
N SER A 173 -12.04 -23.94 10.87
CA SER A 173 -11.41 -24.68 9.77
C SER A 173 -10.29 -23.84 9.14
N PHE A 174 -9.18 -24.50 8.81
CA PHE A 174 -8.05 -23.86 8.17
C PHE A 174 -7.35 -24.82 7.22
N ARG A 175 -6.57 -24.21 6.32
CA ARG A 175 -5.65 -24.84 5.39
C ARG A 175 -4.23 -24.37 5.66
N MET A 176 -3.28 -25.20 5.27
CA MET A 176 -1.87 -24.90 5.35
C MET A 176 -1.18 -25.68 4.23
N GLY A 177 -0.32 -25.02 3.46
CA GLY A 177 0.31 -25.61 2.29
C GLY A 177 -0.38 -25.21 0.98
N ALA A 178 0.00 -25.84 -0.12
CA ALA A 178 -0.56 -25.55 -1.43
C ALA A 178 -1.69 -26.51 -1.80
N GLU A 179 -2.79 -25.96 -2.33
CA GLU A 179 -3.87 -26.76 -2.92
C GLU A 179 -3.47 -27.31 -4.30
N THR A 180 -4.18 -28.35 -4.75
CA THR A 180 -3.90 -28.95 -6.06
C THR A 180 -4.60 -28.19 -7.19
N ILE A 181 -4.13 -28.38 -8.42
CA ILE A 181 -4.74 -27.79 -9.62
C ILE A 181 -6.21 -28.22 -9.73
N GLU A 182 -6.54 -29.47 -9.40
CA GLU A 182 -7.88 -30.04 -9.54
C GLU A 182 -8.92 -29.38 -8.63
N GLU A 183 -8.51 -28.85 -7.48
CA GLU A 183 -9.43 -28.28 -6.51
C GLU A 183 -9.98 -26.92 -6.97
N PHE A 184 -9.10 -26.03 -7.44
CA PHE A 184 -9.47 -24.65 -7.79
C PHE A 184 -9.24 -24.26 -9.26
N GLY A 185 -8.64 -25.15 -10.06
CA GLY A 185 -8.24 -24.87 -11.44
C GLY A 185 -7.08 -23.86 -11.52
N GLU A 186 -6.31 -23.70 -10.45
CA GLU A 186 -5.20 -22.74 -10.38
C GLU A 186 -3.97 -23.30 -11.08
N LYS A 187 -3.70 -22.78 -12.26
CA LYS A 187 -2.62 -23.27 -13.12
C LYS A 187 -1.22 -22.93 -12.59
N MET A 188 -1.13 -22.04 -11.59
CA MET A 188 0.09 -21.76 -10.84
C MET A 188 0.26 -22.59 -9.56
N ALA A 189 -0.66 -23.51 -9.24
CA ALA A 189 -0.48 -24.37 -8.09
C ALA A 189 0.86 -25.14 -8.19
N PRO A 190 1.72 -25.07 -7.15
CA PRO A 190 3.08 -25.59 -7.24
C PRO A 190 3.10 -27.12 -7.32
N ASN A 191 4.09 -27.66 -8.01
CA ASN A 191 4.43 -29.06 -7.86
C ASN A 191 5.07 -29.27 -6.48
N VAL A 192 4.36 -29.96 -5.58
CA VAL A 192 4.79 -30.13 -4.18
C VAL A 192 6.14 -30.84 -4.05
N GLU A 193 6.46 -31.80 -4.92
CA GLU A 193 7.75 -32.50 -4.85
C GLU A 193 8.91 -31.55 -5.20
N GLN A 194 8.80 -30.82 -6.31
CA GLN A 194 9.88 -29.98 -6.82
C GLN A 194 9.96 -28.59 -6.17
N TYR A 195 8.83 -27.92 -6.01
CA TYR A 195 8.73 -26.54 -5.55
C TYR A 195 8.41 -26.46 -4.05
N GLY A 196 7.61 -27.43 -3.58
CA GLY A 196 7.09 -27.47 -2.21
C GLY A 196 5.73 -26.80 -2.04
N GLU A 197 5.25 -26.81 -0.80
CA GLU A 197 3.85 -26.48 -0.47
C GLU A 197 3.72 -25.26 0.45
N LEU A 198 4.77 -24.85 1.16
CA LEU A 198 4.75 -23.66 2.02
C LEU A 198 5.83 -22.65 1.64
N LEU A 199 5.54 -21.38 1.87
CA LEU A 199 6.54 -20.31 1.86
C LEU A 199 7.36 -20.31 3.16
N GLY A 200 8.67 -20.08 3.06
CA GLY A 200 9.58 -20.12 4.21
C GLY A 200 9.49 -18.90 5.11
N HIS A 201 10.44 -18.83 6.06
CA HIS A 201 10.68 -17.63 6.86
C HIS A 201 11.91 -16.91 6.34
N THR A 202 11.87 -15.58 6.37
CA THR A 202 13.02 -14.74 6.04
C THR A 202 13.65 -14.16 7.31
N ILE A 203 14.97 -14.00 7.33
CA ILE A 203 15.65 -13.24 8.38
C ILE A 203 16.61 -12.22 7.78
N TYR A 204 16.74 -11.08 8.45
CA TYR A 204 17.54 -9.95 7.98
C TYR A 204 18.70 -9.66 8.92
N PHE A 205 19.71 -8.97 8.39
CA PHE A 205 20.76 -8.36 9.17
C PHE A 205 21.10 -6.98 8.61
N TYR A 206 21.56 -6.09 9.48
CA TYR A 206 22.01 -4.76 9.11
C TYR A 206 23.47 -4.56 9.47
N THR A 207 24.17 -3.86 8.60
CA THR A 207 25.58 -3.51 8.74
C THR A 207 25.75 -2.01 8.95
N LYS A 208 26.90 -1.61 9.50
CA LYS A 208 27.24 -0.21 9.73
C LYS A 208 28.72 0.02 9.52
N ASP A 209 29.09 1.12 8.85
CA ASP A 209 30.47 1.58 8.80
C ASP A 209 30.83 2.29 10.12
N THR A 210 31.90 1.83 10.77
CA THR A 210 32.40 2.41 12.03
C THR A 210 33.50 3.47 11.83
N GLY A 211 33.95 3.67 10.59
CA GLY A 211 35.07 4.56 10.24
C GLY A 211 36.45 4.05 10.65
N LYS A 212 36.55 2.82 11.19
CA LYS A 212 37.81 2.18 11.60
C LYS A 212 37.74 0.67 11.37
N PRO A 213 38.89 -0.02 11.21
CA PRO A 213 38.88 -1.46 10.96
C PRO A 213 38.20 -2.26 12.09
N VAL A 214 37.36 -3.22 11.70
CA VAL A 214 36.65 -4.13 12.62
C VAL A 214 36.99 -5.57 12.28
N ASN A 215 37.53 -6.32 13.23
CA ASN A 215 37.74 -7.76 13.08
C ASN A 215 36.46 -8.53 13.44
N PHE A 216 36.16 -9.59 12.69
CA PHE A 216 35.02 -10.46 12.98
C PHE A 216 35.47 -11.91 13.16
N THR A 217 35.19 -12.49 14.33
CA THR A 217 35.33 -13.94 14.57
C THR A 217 33.93 -14.55 14.54
N PRO A 218 33.61 -15.43 13.56
CA PRO A 218 32.27 -15.98 13.45
C PRO A 218 31.93 -16.93 14.62
N PRO A 219 30.65 -17.00 15.03
CA PRO A 219 30.24 -18.01 15.99
C PRO A 219 30.48 -19.42 15.44
N ALA A 220 30.63 -20.40 16.35
CA ALA A 220 30.96 -21.77 15.97
C ALA A 220 29.96 -22.39 14.98
N TYR A 221 28.67 -22.04 15.11
CA TYR A 221 27.58 -22.52 14.27
C TYR A 221 27.44 -21.79 12.92
N ALA A 222 28.20 -20.72 12.65
CA ALA A 222 28.15 -20.04 11.35
C ALA A 222 28.51 -21.01 10.20
N LEU A 223 27.81 -20.91 9.08
CA LEU A 223 28.07 -21.70 7.88
C LEU A 223 29.54 -21.53 7.45
N LYS A 224 30.24 -22.65 7.31
CA LYS A 224 31.69 -22.66 7.04
C LYS A 224 32.01 -22.54 5.56
N ASP A 225 31.27 -23.28 4.73
CA ASP A 225 31.39 -23.21 3.29
C ASP A 225 30.20 -22.46 2.70
N ILE A 226 30.45 -21.22 2.25
CA ILE A 226 29.42 -20.38 1.65
C ILE A 226 28.90 -20.96 0.32
N THR A 227 29.67 -21.83 -0.33
CA THR A 227 29.29 -22.41 -1.64
C THR A 227 28.17 -23.43 -1.55
N GLU A 228 27.80 -23.87 -0.34
CA GLU A 228 26.57 -24.62 -0.06
C GLU A 228 25.30 -23.85 -0.43
N LEU A 229 25.36 -22.52 -0.50
CA LEU A 229 24.25 -21.68 -0.94
C LEU A 229 24.36 -21.43 -2.45
N PRO A 230 23.47 -21.96 -3.31
CA PRO A 230 23.50 -21.72 -4.76
C PRO A 230 23.61 -20.24 -5.16
N ARG A 231 23.08 -19.34 -4.33
CA ARG A 231 23.00 -17.90 -4.58
C ARG A 231 24.10 -17.07 -3.91
N PHE A 232 25.17 -17.69 -3.39
CA PHE A 232 26.26 -16.96 -2.71
C PHE A 232 26.92 -15.86 -3.57
N LYS A 233 26.82 -15.96 -4.90
CA LYS A 233 27.32 -14.95 -5.85
C LYS A 233 26.55 -13.63 -5.80
N ASN A 234 25.36 -13.60 -5.20
CA ASN A 234 24.53 -12.40 -5.05
C ASN A 234 24.89 -11.59 -3.79
N ILE A 235 25.83 -12.08 -2.98
CA ILE A 235 26.28 -11.40 -1.76
C ILE A 235 27.13 -10.19 -2.14
N GLN A 236 26.77 -9.03 -1.62
CA GLN A 236 27.49 -7.76 -1.80
C GLN A 236 27.73 -7.11 -0.43
N ALA A 237 28.85 -6.42 -0.26
CA ALA A 237 29.17 -5.79 1.03
C ALA A 237 28.29 -4.58 1.35
N ASP A 238 27.77 -3.89 0.34
CA ASP A 238 26.90 -2.71 0.46
C ASP A 238 25.42 -3.05 0.64
N HIS A 239 25.02 -4.31 0.42
CA HIS A 239 23.67 -4.78 0.71
C HIS A 239 23.41 -4.87 2.22
N THR A 240 22.19 -4.53 2.63
CA THR A 240 21.75 -4.58 4.03
C THR A 240 20.25 -4.81 4.13
N GLY A 241 19.78 -5.35 5.25
CA GLY A 241 18.37 -5.57 5.51
C GLY A 241 17.68 -6.34 4.38
N CYS A 242 16.61 -5.77 3.87
CA CYS A 242 15.75 -6.38 2.87
C CYS A 242 16.35 -6.49 1.46
N ASN A 243 17.58 -5.99 1.19
CA ASN A 243 18.35 -6.43 0.02
C ASN A 243 18.59 -7.95 0.03
N TYR A 244 18.55 -8.54 1.22
CA TYR A 244 18.68 -9.97 1.47
C TYR A 244 17.34 -10.67 1.70
N TRP A 245 16.25 -10.20 1.09
CA TRP A 245 14.91 -10.83 1.16
C TRP A 245 14.89 -12.31 0.77
N TRP A 246 15.87 -12.77 0.02
CA TRP A 246 16.04 -14.16 -0.39
C TRP A 246 16.69 -15.05 0.67
N ILE A 247 17.13 -14.52 1.83
CA ILE A 247 17.58 -15.33 2.98
C ILE A 247 16.34 -15.95 3.63
N GLU A 248 15.82 -16.97 2.95
CA GLU A 248 14.61 -17.69 3.29
C GLU A 248 14.88 -19.18 3.48
N TYR A 249 14.22 -19.78 4.46
CA TYR A 249 14.29 -21.22 4.74
C TYR A 249 13.03 -21.68 5.47
N GLY A 250 12.73 -22.98 5.42
CA GLY A 250 11.74 -23.60 6.30
C GLY A 250 10.43 -24.00 5.64
N GLY A 251 10.24 -23.77 4.34
CA GLY A 251 8.98 -24.10 3.65
C GLY A 251 8.72 -25.61 3.49
N ARG A 252 9.68 -26.47 3.84
CA ARG A 252 9.51 -27.93 3.89
C ARG A 252 9.12 -28.46 5.28
N PHE A 253 9.03 -27.57 6.26
CA PHE A 253 8.81 -27.89 7.67
C PHE A 253 7.50 -27.27 8.13
N ASP A 254 7.03 -27.69 9.30
CA ASP A 254 5.92 -27.00 9.94
C ASP A 254 6.35 -25.58 10.33
N THR A 255 5.86 -24.58 9.59
CA THR A 255 6.28 -23.19 9.78
C THR A 255 5.87 -22.61 11.13
N ILE A 256 5.03 -23.29 11.91
CA ILE A 256 4.60 -22.88 13.25
C ILE A 256 5.41 -23.63 14.30
N HIS A 257 5.35 -24.95 14.29
CA HIS A 257 5.93 -25.78 15.35
C HIS A 257 7.46 -25.89 15.26
N GLU A 258 8.05 -25.70 14.08
CA GLU A 258 9.51 -25.78 13.88
C GLU A 258 10.18 -24.41 13.70
N THR A 259 9.46 -23.31 13.97
CA THR A 259 9.95 -21.93 13.74
C THR A 259 11.31 -21.64 14.40
N GLU A 260 11.57 -22.18 15.59
CA GLU A 260 12.85 -22.01 16.29
C GLU A 260 14.00 -22.77 15.61
N ASN A 261 13.74 -23.98 15.08
CA ASN A 261 14.73 -24.74 14.31
C ASN A 261 15.06 -24.02 13.00
N ILE A 262 14.01 -23.54 12.30
CA ILE A 262 14.14 -22.74 11.07
C ILE A 262 14.99 -21.49 11.34
N LYS A 263 14.74 -20.78 12.45
CA LYS A 263 15.54 -19.61 12.86
C LYS A 263 17.01 -19.94 13.07
N TYR A 264 17.33 -21.04 13.75
CA TYR A 264 18.73 -21.42 13.99
C TYR A 264 19.49 -21.69 12.68
N GLU A 265 18.84 -22.32 11.70
CA GLU A 265 19.45 -22.52 10.37
C GLU A 265 19.65 -21.17 9.65
N LEU A 266 18.64 -20.30 9.69
CA LEU A 266 18.74 -18.93 9.14
C LEU A 266 19.87 -18.12 9.80
N TRP A 267 20.07 -18.24 11.11
CA TRP A 267 21.23 -17.62 11.78
C TRP A 267 22.55 -18.20 11.32
N LYS A 268 22.66 -19.54 11.21
CA LYS A 268 23.85 -20.18 10.65
C LYS A 268 24.20 -19.59 9.27
N ILE A 269 23.19 -19.38 8.42
CA ILE A 269 23.33 -18.76 7.10
C ILE A 269 23.78 -17.30 7.22
N VAL A 270 23.09 -16.45 7.98
CA VAL A 270 23.41 -15.02 8.15
C VAL A 270 24.84 -14.82 8.64
N TYR A 271 25.24 -15.51 9.71
CA TYR A 271 26.60 -15.38 10.23
C TYR A 271 27.64 -15.96 9.27
N GLY A 272 27.28 -16.93 8.44
CA GLY A 272 28.10 -17.42 7.33
C GLY A 272 28.31 -16.39 6.22
N ILE A 273 27.23 -15.72 5.80
CA ILE A 273 27.26 -14.63 4.82
C ILE A 273 28.14 -13.49 5.35
N TRP A 274 27.94 -13.05 6.59
CA TRP A 274 28.75 -12.00 7.19
C TRP A 274 30.22 -12.41 7.35
N ASN A 275 30.49 -13.67 7.72
CA ASN A 275 31.85 -14.20 7.73
C ASN A 275 32.51 -14.15 6.35
N TYR A 276 31.78 -14.53 5.30
CA TYR A 276 32.26 -14.45 3.94
C TYR A 276 32.56 -13.00 3.53
N ILE A 277 31.69 -12.05 3.85
CA ILE A 277 31.92 -10.62 3.61
C ILE A 277 33.19 -10.15 4.33
N LYS A 278 33.32 -10.42 5.63
CA LYS A 278 34.41 -9.88 6.45
C LYS A 278 35.77 -10.56 6.27
N ASN A 279 35.79 -11.87 6.04
CA ASN A 279 37.01 -12.67 6.21
C ASN A 279 37.48 -13.36 4.93
N SER A 280 36.74 -13.31 3.81
CA SER A 280 37.16 -13.96 2.55
C SER A 280 38.28 -13.21 1.81
N GLY A 281 38.52 -11.94 2.14
CA GLY A 281 39.42 -11.05 1.41
C GLY A 281 38.85 -10.53 0.07
N LYS A 282 37.58 -10.82 -0.26
CA LYS A 282 36.94 -10.39 -1.51
C LYS A 282 36.25 -9.03 -1.45
N PHE A 283 35.98 -8.52 -0.24
CA PHE A 283 35.25 -7.28 -0.01
C PHE A 283 36.12 -6.33 0.83
N PRO A 284 37.19 -5.74 0.26
CA PRO A 284 38.05 -4.82 1.01
C PRO A 284 37.29 -3.61 1.59
N GLU A 285 36.23 -3.16 0.94
CA GLU A 285 35.32 -2.12 1.42
C GLU A 285 34.63 -2.47 2.74
N ALA A 286 34.54 -3.76 3.09
CA ALA A 286 33.96 -4.21 4.35
C ALA A 286 34.93 -4.10 5.54
N GLU A 287 36.17 -3.62 5.37
CA GLU A 287 37.18 -3.52 6.44
C GLU A 287 36.65 -2.79 7.68
N ASN A 288 36.00 -1.64 7.48
CA ASN A 288 35.48 -0.80 8.56
C ASN A 288 34.04 -1.13 8.98
N MET A 289 33.39 -2.04 8.26
CA MET A 289 32.01 -2.42 8.53
C MET A 289 31.91 -3.38 9.72
N THR A 290 30.87 -3.18 10.52
CA THR A 290 30.43 -4.09 11.59
C THR A 290 29.01 -4.60 11.32
N LEU A 291 28.69 -5.74 11.92
CA LEU A 291 27.31 -6.24 12.01
C LEU A 291 26.60 -5.44 13.12
N GLU A 292 25.61 -4.63 12.75
CA GLU A 292 24.87 -3.75 13.67
C GLU A 292 23.69 -4.49 14.31
N TRP A 293 23.00 -5.32 13.52
CA TRP A 293 21.79 -6.01 13.97
C TRP A 293 21.55 -7.30 13.17
N VAL A 294 20.99 -8.31 13.82
CA VAL A 294 20.47 -9.53 13.21
C VAL A 294 19.07 -9.78 13.78
N GLY A 295 18.12 -10.15 12.93
CA GLY A 295 16.77 -10.49 13.36
C GLY A 295 16.79 -11.56 14.46
N THR A 296 16.02 -11.35 15.52
CA THR A 296 15.89 -12.31 16.62
C THR A 296 14.64 -13.16 16.51
N VAL A 297 13.70 -12.71 15.69
CA VAL A 297 12.51 -13.42 15.26
C VAL A 297 12.52 -13.42 13.72
N PRO A 298 12.34 -14.58 13.08
CA PRO A 298 12.27 -14.63 11.63
C PRO A 298 10.89 -14.16 11.13
N GLY A 299 10.86 -13.42 10.03
CA GLY A 299 9.64 -13.01 9.35
C GLY A 299 8.99 -14.20 8.66
N LYS A 300 7.92 -14.74 9.24
CA LYS A 300 7.14 -15.83 8.63
C LYS A 300 6.32 -15.30 7.44
N ARG A 301 6.30 -16.00 6.31
CA ARG A 301 5.44 -15.67 5.15
C ARG A 301 4.10 -16.37 5.21
N GLU A 302 4.10 -17.68 5.45
CA GLU A 302 2.92 -18.53 5.41
C GLU A 302 2.74 -19.34 6.70
N SER A 303 1.50 -19.55 7.07
CA SER A 303 1.03 -20.34 8.22
C SER A 303 -0.36 -20.89 7.88
N ARG A 304 -1.31 -20.80 8.81
CA ARG A 304 -2.72 -21.14 8.56
C ARG A 304 -3.42 -20.07 7.74
N ARG A 305 -4.20 -20.49 6.74
CA ARG A 305 -5.24 -19.70 6.05
C ARG A 305 -6.59 -20.24 6.48
N PHE A 306 -7.48 -19.41 7.03
CA PHE A 306 -8.76 -19.90 7.56
C PHE A 306 -9.84 -19.94 6.50
N GLU A 307 -10.81 -20.83 6.66
CA GLU A 307 -11.92 -20.93 5.72
C GLU A 307 -13.03 -19.93 6.07
N GLY A 308 -13.25 -19.00 5.15
CA GLY A 308 -14.31 -18.01 5.23
C GLY A 308 -15.53 -18.38 4.39
N LEU A 309 -16.46 -17.43 4.27
CA LEU A 309 -17.66 -17.59 3.43
C LEU A 309 -17.32 -17.67 1.94
N TYR A 310 -16.22 -17.02 1.54
CA TYR A 310 -15.62 -17.13 0.21
C TYR A 310 -14.13 -17.41 0.33
N MET A 311 -13.55 -18.10 -0.66
CA MET A 311 -12.10 -18.31 -0.76
C MET A 311 -11.62 -17.74 -2.09
N MET A 312 -10.79 -16.69 -2.05
CA MET A 312 -10.21 -16.15 -3.27
C MET A 312 -9.17 -17.10 -3.86
N LYS A 313 -9.07 -17.08 -5.18
CA LYS A 313 -8.13 -17.89 -5.97
C LYS A 313 -7.44 -17.08 -7.06
N GLN A 314 -6.45 -17.68 -7.73
CA GLN A 314 -5.62 -17.09 -8.77
C GLN A 314 -6.43 -16.27 -9.77
N GLN A 315 -7.53 -16.82 -10.27
CA GLN A 315 -8.36 -16.20 -11.30
C GLN A 315 -8.98 -14.89 -10.80
N ASP A 316 -9.33 -14.80 -9.51
CA ASP A 316 -9.91 -13.58 -8.95
C ASP A 316 -8.90 -12.43 -8.98
N VAL A 317 -7.62 -12.73 -8.76
CA VAL A 317 -6.51 -11.76 -8.83
C VAL A 317 -6.21 -11.36 -10.28
N ILE A 318 -6.03 -12.33 -11.17
CA ILE A 318 -5.56 -12.09 -12.55
C ILE A 318 -6.66 -11.50 -13.42
N GLU A 319 -7.89 -12.01 -13.31
CA GLU A 319 -9.04 -11.48 -14.04
C GLU A 319 -9.61 -10.21 -13.38
N GLN A 320 -9.03 -9.77 -12.25
CA GLN A 320 -9.45 -8.60 -11.48
C GLN A 320 -10.96 -8.62 -11.19
N ARG A 321 -11.45 -9.75 -10.66
CA ARG A 321 -12.89 -9.96 -10.50
C ARG A 321 -13.53 -8.93 -9.57
N LYS A 322 -14.76 -8.58 -9.91
CA LYS A 322 -15.60 -7.69 -9.12
C LYS A 322 -16.42 -8.50 -8.12
N PHE A 323 -16.53 -7.97 -6.92
CA PHE A 323 -17.27 -8.53 -5.80
C PHE A 323 -18.24 -7.48 -5.26
N ASP A 324 -19.49 -7.89 -5.04
CA ASP A 324 -20.52 -7.01 -4.47
C ASP A 324 -20.19 -6.62 -3.02
N ASP A 325 -19.45 -7.48 -2.31
CA ASP A 325 -19.01 -7.28 -0.93
C ASP A 325 -17.54 -6.86 -0.79
N ALA A 326 -16.96 -6.25 -1.82
CA ALA A 326 -15.61 -5.70 -1.77
C ALA A 326 -15.44 -4.68 -0.63
N ILE A 327 -14.37 -4.80 0.15
CA ILE A 327 -14.02 -3.88 1.24
C ILE A 327 -12.61 -3.31 1.12
N ALA A 328 -11.79 -3.86 0.23
CA ALA A 328 -10.40 -3.45 0.03
C ALA A 328 -9.93 -3.84 -1.38
N HIS A 329 -8.66 -3.56 -1.66
CA HIS A 329 -8.00 -3.93 -2.90
C HIS A 329 -6.56 -4.39 -2.66
N GLY A 330 -6.02 -5.12 -3.64
CA GLY A 330 -4.61 -5.46 -3.73
C GLY A 330 -4.06 -5.17 -5.13
N GLY A 331 -2.73 -5.23 -5.27
CA GLY A 331 -2.04 -5.01 -6.54
C GLY A 331 -0.62 -5.57 -6.60
N TRP A 332 -0.22 -6.38 -5.63
CA TRP A 332 1.05 -7.09 -5.66
C TRP A 332 1.00 -8.25 -6.68
N ALA A 333 2.16 -8.71 -7.14
CA ALA A 333 2.25 -9.93 -7.94
C ALA A 333 1.73 -11.16 -7.17
N LEU A 334 1.39 -12.22 -7.89
CA LEU A 334 1.40 -13.57 -7.33
C LEU A 334 2.86 -13.95 -7.05
N ASP A 335 3.31 -13.73 -5.81
CA ASP A 335 4.70 -13.90 -5.33
C ASP A 335 4.86 -15.21 -4.54
N LEU A 336 5.25 -16.26 -5.25
CA LEU A 336 5.50 -17.60 -4.68
C LEU A 336 7.00 -17.86 -4.53
N HIS A 337 7.39 -18.60 -3.50
CA HIS A 337 8.79 -18.88 -3.15
C HIS A 337 8.98 -20.40 -3.02
N PRO A 338 10.09 -20.96 -3.52
CA PRO A 338 10.37 -22.38 -3.38
C PRO A 338 10.64 -22.73 -1.91
N SER A 339 10.02 -23.80 -1.42
CA SER A 339 10.08 -24.21 -0.02
C SER A 339 11.48 -24.50 0.52
N ASP A 340 12.41 -24.90 -0.36
CA ASP A 340 13.82 -25.15 -0.01
C ASP A 340 14.63 -23.84 0.19
N GLY A 341 14.05 -22.69 -0.16
CA GLY A 341 14.60 -21.36 0.12
C GLY A 341 16.02 -21.16 -0.43
N VAL A 342 16.94 -20.74 0.44
CA VAL A 342 18.34 -20.47 0.09
C VAL A 342 19.07 -21.67 -0.50
N TYR A 343 18.64 -22.90 -0.21
CA TYR A 343 19.26 -24.14 -0.72
C TYR A 343 18.72 -24.56 -2.09
N SER A 344 17.60 -23.96 -2.53
CA SER A 344 17.02 -24.25 -3.84
C SER A 344 17.92 -23.76 -4.98
N SER A 345 18.02 -24.55 -6.05
CA SER A 345 18.62 -24.12 -7.33
C SER A 345 17.66 -23.32 -8.22
N LEU A 346 16.38 -23.22 -7.85
CA LEU A 346 15.37 -22.44 -8.57
C LEU A 346 15.60 -20.93 -8.37
N PRO A 347 14.94 -20.03 -9.11
CA PRO A 347 14.85 -18.62 -8.75
C PRO A 347 14.33 -18.43 -7.31
N SER A 348 14.72 -17.32 -6.64
CA SER A 348 14.31 -17.07 -5.24
C SER A 348 12.80 -16.89 -5.07
N CYS A 349 12.11 -16.46 -6.13
CA CYS A 349 10.65 -16.38 -6.19
C CYS A 349 10.18 -16.47 -7.65
N THR A 350 8.89 -16.71 -7.82
CA THR A 350 8.15 -16.54 -9.07
C THR A 350 7.15 -15.39 -8.86
N GLN A 351 7.20 -14.37 -9.71
CA GLN A 351 6.35 -13.18 -9.60
C GLN A 351 5.64 -12.90 -10.92
N TRP A 352 4.30 -12.89 -10.89
CA TRP A 352 3.47 -12.53 -12.03
C TRP A 352 2.42 -11.50 -11.63
N HIS A 353 2.30 -10.41 -12.38
CA HIS A 353 1.37 -9.32 -12.08
C HIS A 353 0.07 -9.47 -12.87
N SER A 354 -1.03 -9.02 -12.27
CA SER A 354 -2.25 -8.65 -12.99
C SER A 354 -2.06 -7.31 -13.72
N LYS A 355 -2.93 -6.99 -14.69
CA LYS A 355 -2.87 -5.74 -15.48
C LYS A 355 -3.32 -4.48 -14.71
N GLY A 356 -3.93 -4.68 -13.55
CA GLY A 356 -4.41 -3.65 -12.64
C GLY A 356 -4.62 -4.20 -11.23
N THR A 357 -5.22 -3.38 -10.37
CA THR A 357 -5.63 -3.78 -9.02
C THR A 357 -6.84 -4.72 -9.02
N TYR A 358 -6.96 -5.54 -7.99
CA TYR A 358 -8.10 -6.45 -7.77
C TYR A 358 -8.81 -6.15 -6.45
N GLN A 359 -10.09 -6.51 -6.32
CA GLN A 359 -10.88 -6.33 -5.10
C GLN A 359 -10.69 -7.49 -4.12
N ILE A 360 -10.81 -7.19 -2.82
CA ILE A 360 -10.84 -8.19 -1.74
C ILE A 360 -12.21 -8.11 -1.04
N PRO A 361 -13.02 -9.18 -1.08
CA PRO A 361 -14.37 -9.20 -0.50
C PRO A 361 -14.38 -9.52 0.99
N LEU A 362 -15.36 -8.96 1.71
CA LEU A 362 -15.59 -9.15 3.14
C LEU A 362 -15.82 -10.62 3.52
N SER A 363 -16.46 -11.39 2.64
CA SER A 363 -16.69 -12.83 2.78
C SER A 363 -15.40 -13.65 2.98
N THR A 364 -14.22 -13.13 2.62
CA THR A 364 -12.93 -13.79 2.91
C THR A 364 -12.47 -13.60 4.35
N ALA A 365 -12.98 -12.57 5.02
CA ALA A 365 -12.60 -12.16 6.37
C ALA A 365 -13.61 -12.59 7.44
N ILE A 366 -14.67 -13.33 7.08
CA ILE A 366 -15.68 -13.83 8.01
C ILE A 366 -15.53 -15.35 8.14
N SER A 367 -15.43 -15.85 9.38
CA SER A 367 -15.42 -17.29 9.63
C SER A 367 -16.70 -17.95 9.13
N ARG A 368 -16.55 -19.09 8.43
CA ARG A 368 -17.70 -19.92 8.08
C ARG A 368 -18.21 -20.76 9.26
N ASP A 369 -17.35 -21.03 10.25
CA ASP A 369 -17.64 -21.99 11.33
C ASP A 369 -18.03 -21.33 12.66
N ILE A 370 -17.51 -20.12 12.92
CA ILE A 370 -17.67 -19.43 14.21
C ILE A 370 -18.42 -18.12 13.99
N ASP A 371 -19.62 -18.02 14.58
CA ASP A 371 -20.61 -16.98 14.27
C ASP A 371 -20.13 -15.56 14.61
N ASN A 372 -19.20 -15.38 15.55
CA ASN A 372 -18.74 -14.06 16.01
C ASN A 372 -17.25 -13.79 15.73
N LEU A 373 -16.65 -14.47 14.74
CA LEU A 373 -15.23 -14.40 14.43
C LEU A 373 -14.95 -13.83 13.02
N TYR A 374 -14.06 -12.85 12.99
CA TYR A 374 -13.43 -12.32 11.80
C TYR A 374 -11.97 -12.73 11.69
N PHE A 375 -11.44 -12.73 10.47
CA PHE A 375 -10.03 -12.93 10.13
C PHE A 375 -9.45 -11.63 9.59
N ALA A 376 -8.21 -11.32 9.94
CA ALA A 376 -7.49 -10.17 9.44
C ALA A 376 -6.06 -10.50 9.03
N GLY A 377 -5.57 -9.76 8.04
CA GLY A 377 -4.23 -9.93 7.49
C GLY A 377 -4.06 -11.25 6.74
N ARG A 378 -2.92 -11.91 6.91
CA ARG A 378 -2.58 -13.13 6.19
C ARG A 378 -3.43 -14.37 6.55
N LEU A 379 -4.42 -14.21 7.44
CA LEU A 379 -5.32 -15.28 7.89
C LEU A 379 -6.58 -15.42 7.04
N ILE A 380 -6.88 -14.42 6.19
CA ILE A 380 -8.10 -14.41 5.38
C ILE A 380 -8.18 -15.64 4.45
N SER A 381 -9.40 -15.94 4.03
CA SER A 381 -9.73 -17.10 3.23
C SER A 381 -9.33 -16.94 1.77
N VAL A 382 -8.17 -17.51 1.44
CA VAL A 382 -7.58 -17.50 0.09
C VAL A 382 -6.83 -18.82 -0.16
N SER A 383 -6.71 -19.21 -1.42
CA SER A 383 -5.82 -20.31 -1.84
C SER A 383 -4.35 -19.93 -1.69
N HIS A 384 -3.44 -20.90 -1.77
CA HIS A 384 -1.99 -20.65 -1.73
C HIS A 384 -1.50 -19.74 -2.85
N VAL A 385 -2.08 -19.84 -4.04
CA VAL A 385 -1.67 -18.97 -5.14
C VAL A 385 -2.14 -17.53 -4.89
N ALA A 386 -3.43 -17.31 -4.57
CA ALA A 386 -3.94 -15.98 -4.27
C ALA A 386 -3.29 -15.36 -3.01
N PHE A 387 -2.91 -16.20 -2.05
CA PHE A 387 -2.13 -15.81 -0.87
C PHE A 387 -0.83 -15.10 -1.25
N GLY A 388 -0.18 -15.52 -2.34
CA GLY A 388 1.05 -14.90 -2.85
C GLY A 388 0.94 -13.40 -3.10
N SER A 389 -0.26 -12.89 -3.36
CA SER A 389 -0.52 -11.45 -3.55
C SER A 389 -1.21 -10.79 -2.35
N THR A 390 -2.20 -11.44 -1.74
CA THR A 390 -3.04 -10.84 -0.69
C THR A 390 -2.34 -10.69 0.67
N ARG A 391 -1.30 -11.51 0.93
CA ARG A 391 -0.55 -11.51 2.21
C ARG A 391 0.33 -10.27 2.45
N VAL A 392 0.47 -9.41 1.45
CA VAL A 392 1.39 -8.27 1.49
C VAL A 392 0.87 -7.23 2.49
N MET A 393 1.77 -6.64 3.28
CA MET A 393 1.39 -6.03 4.56
C MET A 393 0.41 -4.87 4.46
N LEU A 394 0.55 -3.96 3.49
CA LEU A 394 -0.40 -2.86 3.33
C LEU A 394 -1.76 -3.37 2.79
N THR A 395 -1.75 -4.29 1.83
CA THR A 395 -2.96 -4.97 1.33
C THR A 395 -3.71 -5.68 2.46
N SER A 396 -2.98 -6.41 3.30
CA SER A 396 -3.47 -7.04 4.53
C SER A 396 -3.97 -6.03 5.57
N ALA A 397 -3.41 -4.81 5.61
CA ALA A 397 -3.83 -3.77 6.53
C ALA A 397 -5.16 -3.14 6.10
N VAL A 398 -5.30 -2.76 4.82
CA VAL A 398 -6.56 -2.18 4.32
C VAL A 398 -7.72 -3.18 4.30
N ALA A 399 -7.46 -4.47 4.04
CA ALA A 399 -8.47 -5.51 4.21
C ALA A 399 -8.94 -5.63 5.68
N ALA A 400 -8.03 -5.42 6.64
CA ALA A 400 -8.36 -5.42 8.05
C ALA A 400 -9.13 -4.16 8.49
N GLU A 401 -8.87 -3.00 7.87
CA GLU A 401 -9.69 -1.80 8.05
C GLU A 401 -11.13 -2.04 7.59
N GLY A 402 -11.31 -2.62 6.40
CA GLY A 402 -12.62 -3.03 5.89
C GLY A 402 -13.36 -3.99 6.82
N THR A 403 -12.64 -4.99 7.32
CA THR A 403 -13.15 -5.96 8.29
C THR A 403 -13.54 -5.28 9.61
N ALA A 404 -12.78 -4.30 10.07
CA ALA A 404 -13.04 -3.56 11.30
C ALA A 404 -14.29 -2.66 11.20
N VAL A 405 -14.51 -2.02 10.05
CA VAL A 405 -15.76 -1.28 9.80
C VAL A 405 -16.95 -2.24 9.82
N ALA A 406 -16.84 -3.41 9.18
CA ALA A 406 -17.88 -4.43 9.21
C ALA A 406 -18.14 -4.95 10.64
N ALA A 407 -17.10 -5.20 11.44
CA ALA A 407 -17.22 -5.63 12.82
C ALA A 407 -17.90 -4.54 13.70
N ALA A 408 -17.51 -3.29 13.54
CA ALA A 408 -18.14 -2.17 14.25
C ALA A 408 -19.61 -2.00 13.85
N TYR A 409 -19.93 -2.13 12.56
CA TYR A 409 -21.29 -2.14 12.04
C TYR A 409 -22.11 -3.29 12.63
N SER A 410 -21.56 -4.51 12.61
CA SER A 410 -22.15 -5.72 13.19
C SER A 410 -22.48 -5.54 14.67
N ILE A 411 -21.58 -4.95 15.45
CA ILE A 411 -21.79 -4.67 16.88
C ILE A 411 -22.91 -3.66 17.11
N LYS A 412 -22.91 -2.55 16.36
CA LYS A 412 -23.86 -1.45 16.55
C LYS A 412 -25.29 -1.81 16.15
N ASN A 413 -25.43 -2.64 15.13
CA ASN A 413 -26.72 -3.03 14.55
C ASN A 413 -27.20 -4.41 15.01
N ASP A 414 -26.43 -5.09 15.87
CA ASP A 414 -26.68 -6.46 16.32
C ASP A 414 -26.90 -7.46 15.18
N VAL A 415 -26.09 -7.32 14.12
CA VAL A 415 -26.09 -8.19 12.94
C VAL A 415 -24.97 -9.22 13.10
N LEU A 416 -25.16 -10.48 12.72
CA LEU A 416 -24.05 -11.45 12.75
C LEU A 416 -23.05 -11.14 11.63
N PRO A 417 -21.74 -11.38 11.84
CA PRO A 417 -20.72 -11.27 10.81
C PRO A 417 -21.13 -11.79 9.43
N LYS A 418 -21.68 -13.01 9.36
CA LYS A 418 -22.07 -13.62 8.08
C LYS A 418 -23.18 -12.89 7.35
N ASP A 419 -24.03 -12.15 8.05
CA ASP A 419 -25.15 -11.42 7.46
C ASP A 419 -24.68 -10.02 6.97
N THR A 420 -23.50 -9.55 7.38
CA THR A 420 -22.98 -8.22 6.96
C THR A 420 -22.64 -8.12 5.47
N VAL A 421 -22.52 -9.24 4.76
CA VAL A 421 -22.31 -9.28 3.30
C VAL A 421 -23.62 -9.05 2.52
N GLU A 422 -24.78 -9.07 3.19
CA GLU A 422 -26.05 -8.77 2.55
C GLU A 422 -26.08 -7.32 2.06
N LYS A 423 -26.71 -7.11 0.91
CA LYS A 423 -26.69 -5.84 0.15
C LYS A 423 -26.98 -4.61 1.02
N GLU A 424 -28.00 -4.67 1.87
CA GLU A 424 -28.43 -3.54 2.69
C GLU A 424 -27.42 -3.12 3.79
N HIS A 425 -26.55 -4.05 4.19
CA HIS A 425 -25.52 -3.84 5.20
C HIS A 425 -24.20 -3.47 4.54
N ILE A 426 -23.80 -4.21 3.51
CA ILE A 426 -22.50 -4.02 2.85
C ILE A 426 -22.39 -2.67 2.13
N GLU A 427 -23.48 -2.17 1.55
CA GLU A 427 -23.49 -0.82 0.96
C GLU A 427 -23.16 0.24 2.01
N LYS A 428 -23.70 0.14 3.24
CA LYS A 428 -23.40 1.08 4.33
C LYS A 428 -21.95 0.95 4.82
N ILE A 429 -21.43 -0.27 4.87
CA ILE A 429 -20.03 -0.54 5.24
C ILE A 429 -19.08 0.07 4.20
N GLN A 430 -19.36 -0.13 2.91
CA GLN A 430 -18.59 0.44 1.81
C GLN A 430 -18.62 1.96 1.81
N GLN A 431 -19.79 2.58 2.01
CA GLN A 431 -19.89 4.04 2.10
C GLN A 431 -19.11 4.59 3.30
N ALA A 432 -19.16 3.93 4.47
CA ALA A 432 -18.37 4.33 5.64
C ALA A 432 -16.85 4.20 5.40
N LEU A 433 -16.40 3.23 4.59
CA LEU A 433 -15.00 3.08 4.20
C LEU A 433 -14.55 4.20 3.25
N LEU A 434 -15.35 4.48 2.22
CA LEU A 434 -15.07 5.51 1.21
C LEU A 434 -15.00 6.91 1.86
N GLU A 435 -15.89 7.21 2.79
CA GLU A 435 -15.89 8.46 3.57
C GLU A 435 -14.63 8.62 4.43
N LYS A 436 -13.97 7.52 4.80
CA LYS A 436 -12.69 7.54 5.55
C LYS A 436 -11.49 7.33 4.66
N SER A 437 -11.59 7.77 3.41
CA SER A 437 -10.57 7.73 2.36
C SER A 437 -10.12 6.33 1.90
N SER A 438 -10.79 5.25 2.30
CA SER A 438 -10.48 3.93 1.75
C SER A 438 -10.83 3.88 0.27
N TYR A 439 -10.05 3.13 -0.52
CA TYR A 439 -10.34 2.91 -1.94
C TYR A 439 -10.79 1.49 -2.19
N ILE A 440 -11.96 1.38 -2.81
CA ILE A 440 -12.52 0.14 -3.32
C ILE A 440 -12.75 0.36 -4.83
N PRO A 441 -12.01 -0.34 -5.71
CA PRO A 441 -12.14 -0.18 -7.15
C PRO A 441 -13.61 -0.23 -7.60
N HIS A 442 -13.98 0.62 -8.55
CA HIS A 442 -15.34 0.72 -9.12
C HIS A 442 -16.44 1.23 -8.18
N LEU A 443 -16.14 1.56 -6.93
CA LEU A 443 -17.09 2.23 -6.03
C LEU A 443 -16.76 3.72 -5.90
N LYS A 444 -17.78 4.50 -5.59
CA LYS A 444 -17.69 5.94 -5.33
C LYS A 444 -18.53 6.30 -4.10
N LEU A 445 -18.10 7.33 -3.40
CA LEU A 445 -18.84 7.87 -2.26
C LEU A 445 -20.15 8.51 -2.77
N ASP A 446 -21.27 8.11 -2.19
CA ASP A 446 -22.56 8.79 -2.37
C ASP A 446 -22.61 9.99 -1.44
N LYS A 447 -22.56 11.18 -2.04
CA LYS A 447 -22.55 12.44 -1.31
C LYS A 447 -23.93 13.05 -1.07
N SER A 448 -25.01 12.40 -1.52
CA SER A 448 -26.36 12.97 -1.53
C SER A 448 -26.87 13.45 -0.18
N ASN A 449 -26.38 12.88 0.92
CA ASN A 449 -26.76 13.25 2.28
C ASN A 449 -25.91 14.37 2.90
N PHE A 450 -24.77 14.74 2.28
CA PHE A 450 -23.89 15.78 2.79
C PHE A 450 -24.35 17.18 2.38
N LEU A 451 -24.05 18.19 3.21
CA LEU A 451 -24.35 19.59 2.88
C LEU A 451 -23.56 20.06 1.65
N SER A 452 -22.37 19.51 1.42
CA SER A 452 -21.54 19.88 0.25
C SER A 452 -22.22 19.54 -1.08
N ALA A 453 -23.03 18.49 -1.17
CA ALA A 453 -23.78 18.15 -2.39
C ALA A 453 -24.93 19.12 -2.69
N LYS A 454 -25.37 19.90 -1.70
CA LYS A 454 -26.40 20.94 -1.85
C LYS A 454 -25.80 22.32 -2.09
N ALA A 455 -24.49 22.47 -1.95
CA ALA A 455 -23.80 23.73 -2.12
C ALA A 455 -23.57 24.03 -3.61
N LYS A 456 -23.73 25.29 -3.98
CA LYS A 456 -23.17 25.81 -5.22
C LYS A 456 -21.65 25.96 -5.06
N VAL A 457 -20.90 25.10 -5.73
CA VAL A 457 -19.44 25.12 -5.71
C VAL A 457 -18.88 26.12 -6.73
N THR A 458 -18.02 27.02 -6.27
CA THR A 458 -17.24 27.93 -7.10
C THR A 458 -15.77 27.87 -6.72
N VAL A 459 -14.89 28.02 -7.71
CA VAL A 459 -13.43 28.00 -7.53
C VAL A 459 -12.83 29.23 -8.19
N SER A 460 -11.66 29.68 -7.74
CA SER A 460 -10.96 30.83 -8.33
C SER A 460 -10.51 30.57 -9.77
N SER A 461 -10.09 29.35 -10.07
CA SER A 461 -9.59 28.94 -11.38
C SER A 461 -9.69 27.42 -11.57
N GLU A 462 -9.57 26.97 -12.81
CA GLU A 462 -9.52 25.56 -13.20
C GLU A 462 -8.36 25.36 -14.17
N LEU A 463 -7.61 24.26 -14.02
CA LEU A 463 -6.48 23.94 -14.89
C LEU A 463 -6.96 23.42 -16.24
N ASN A 464 -6.75 24.24 -17.26
CA ASN A 464 -6.75 23.83 -18.67
C ASN A 464 -5.30 23.62 -19.10
N LEU A 465 -4.83 22.38 -19.10
CA LEU A 465 -3.42 22.06 -19.33
C LEU A 465 -3.06 22.32 -20.80
N ALA A 466 -2.41 23.46 -21.03
CA ALA A 466 -1.90 23.87 -22.34
C ALA A 466 -0.39 23.60 -22.50
N GLU A 467 0.35 23.45 -21.41
CA GLU A 467 1.80 23.24 -21.46
C GLU A 467 2.30 22.53 -20.18
N LEU A 468 3.25 21.62 -20.36
CA LEU A 468 4.20 21.19 -19.33
C LEU A 468 5.52 21.91 -19.62
N ARG A 469 5.87 22.90 -18.79
CA ARG A 469 6.90 23.90 -19.12
C ARG A 469 8.29 23.29 -19.17
N PRO A 470 9.16 23.74 -20.09
CA PRO A 470 10.52 23.23 -20.20
C PRO A 470 11.35 23.48 -18.94
N SER A 471 12.26 22.54 -18.64
CA SER A 471 13.35 22.75 -17.69
C SER A 471 14.70 22.72 -18.39
N ASN A 472 15.79 22.85 -17.64
CA ASN A 472 17.14 22.66 -18.16
C ASN A 472 17.52 21.18 -18.35
N THR A 473 16.62 20.25 -18.01
CA THR A 473 16.87 18.81 -18.06
C THR A 473 16.56 18.24 -19.43
N TRP A 474 17.58 17.70 -20.08
CA TRP A 474 17.48 16.93 -21.32
C TRP A 474 17.99 15.53 -21.08
N LYS A 475 17.22 14.51 -21.49
CA LYS A 475 17.63 13.10 -21.35
C LYS A 475 17.60 12.43 -22.71
N THR A 476 18.66 11.69 -23.03
CA THR A 476 18.71 10.84 -24.22
C THR A 476 17.59 9.80 -24.17
N LEU A 477 16.92 9.60 -25.30
CA LEU A 477 15.83 8.66 -25.46
C LEU A 477 16.36 7.23 -25.61
N GLN A 478 17.00 6.71 -24.55
CA GLN A 478 17.69 5.41 -24.55
C GLN A 478 16.74 4.21 -24.50
N MET A 479 15.51 4.42 -24.02
CA MET A 479 14.50 3.38 -23.82
C MET A 479 13.12 3.92 -24.23
N PRO A 480 12.15 3.03 -24.52
CA PRO A 480 10.77 3.46 -24.75
C PRO A 480 10.27 4.28 -23.56
N THR A 481 9.78 5.47 -23.85
CA THR A 481 9.39 6.48 -22.85
C THR A 481 8.04 7.02 -23.22
N ALA A 482 7.12 7.16 -22.27
CA ALA A 482 5.79 7.67 -22.53
C ALA A 482 5.36 8.75 -21.54
N GLN A 483 4.59 9.72 -22.02
CA GLN A 483 3.81 10.59 -21.15
C GLN A 483 2.40 10.01 -21.00
N MET A 484 1.93 9.86 -19.77
CA MET A 484 0.52 9.57 -19.50
C MET A 484 -0.26 10.89 -19.46
N LEU A 485 -1.38 10.93 -20.19
CA LEU A 485 -2.30 12.05 -20.23
C LEU A 485 -3.74 11.54 -20.09
N PRO A 486 -4.59 12.13 -19.22
CA PRO A 486 -6.01 11.83 -19.23
C PRO A 486 -6.68 12.53 -20.42
N ILE A 487 -7.52 11.79 -21.13
CA ILE A 487 -8.41 12.35 -22.14
C ILE A 487 -9.85 12.17 -21.69
N THR A 488 -10.71 13.07 -22.15
CA THR A 488 -12.15 13.04 -21.94
C THR A 488 -12.84 12.74 -23.27
N SER A 489 -14.01 12.11 -23.22
CA SER A 489 -14.79 11.69 -24.38
C SER A 489 -15.27 12.83 -25.31
N ASP A 490 -15.28 14.07 -24.80
CA ASP A 490 -15.51 15.29 -25.58
C ASP A 490 -14.28 15.71 -26.41
N GLN A 491 -13.07 15.28 -26.03
CA GLN A 491 -11.84 15.54 -26.78
C GLN A 491 -11.84 14.80 -28.11
N LYS A 492 -11.60 15.51 -29.22
CA LYS A 492 -11.60 14.92 -30.58
C LYS A 492 -10.21 14.70 -31.14
N THR A 493 -9.27 15.58 -30.83
CA THR A 493 -7.88 15.47 -31.27
C THR A 493 -6.93 15.67 -30.10
N LEU A 494 -5.78 15.00 -30.15
CA LEU A 494 -4.65 15.26 -29.25
C LEU A 494 -3.51 15.84 -30.08
N GLU A 495 -3.25 17.14 -29.92
CA GLU A 495 -2.27 17.89 -30.70
C GLU A 495 -1.14 18.39 -29.80
N LEU A 496 0.05 17.84 -29.98
CA LEU A 496 1.20 18.02 -29.10
C LEU A 496 2.37 18.60 -29.88
N ARG A 497 3.09 19.53 -29.26
CA ARG A 497 4.36 20.05 -29.73
C ARG A 497 5.44 19.76 -28.70
N VAL A 498 6.45 19.00 -29.09
CA VAL A 498 7.48 18.48 -28.18
C VAL A 498 8.86 18.98 -28.61
N PRO A 499 9.64 19.63 -27.73
CA PRO A 499 11.01 20.04 -28.03
C PRO A 499 11.96 18.84 -27.98
N ILE A 500 12.81 18.73 -29.00
CA ILE A 500 13.79 17.64 -29.15
C ILE A 500 15.14 18.19 -29.61
N ILE A 501 16.22 17.53 -29.18
CA ILE A 501 17.57 17.74 -29.72
C ILE A 501 18.01 16.48 -30.43
N ALA A 502 18.47 16.61 -31.68
CA ALA A 502 19.04 15.51 -32.44
C ALA A 502 20.55 15.71 -32.69
N GLY A 503 21.34 14.65 -32.43
CA GLY A 503 22.77 14.64 -32.69
C GLY A 503 23.12 14.56 -34.18
N LYS A 504 22.22 14.01 -35.00
CA LYS A 504 22.30 13.87 -36.45
C LYS A 504 20.89 13.79 -37.05
N GLU A 505 20.79 13.82 -38.38
CA GLU A 505 19.54 13.53 -39.08
C GLU A 505 19.03 12.12 -38.74
N THR A 506 17.77 12.01 -38.34
CA THR A 506 17.15 10.77 -37.86
C THR A 506 15.62 10.89 -37.88
N THR A 507 14.90 9.90 -37.35
CA THR A 507 13.44 9.94 -37.17
C THR A 507 13.05 9.90 -35.70
N VAL A 508 11.89 10.48 -35.37
CA VAL A 508 11.18 10.20 -34.12
C VAL A 508 9.91 9.43 -34.44
N ASP A 509 9.79 8.25 -33.84
CA ASP A 509 8.61 7.39 -33.96
C ASP A 509 7.82 7.45 -32.65
N VAL A 510 6.52 7.74 -32.77
CA VAL A 510 5.62 7.92 -31.64
C VAL A 510 4.34 7.12 -31.84
N GLU A 511 4.00 6.31 -30.86
CA GLU A 511 2.74 5.57 -30.79
C GLU A 511 1.84 6.19 -29.73
N LEU A 512 0.55 6.32 -30.02
CA LEU A 512 -0.48 6.57 -29.01
C LEU A 512 -1.06 5.23 -28.59
N LYS A 513 -0.89 4.86 -27.32
CA LYS A 513 -1.44 3.62 -26.76
C LYS A 513 -2.51 3.89 -25.71
N VAL A 514 -3.38 2.91 -25.51
CA VAL A 514 -4.39 2.87 -24.44
C VAL A 514 -4.44 1.49 -23.79
N SER A 515 -4.93 1.42 -22.57
CA SER A 515 -5.33 0.17 -21.92
C SER A 515 -6.60 -0.40 -22.56
N LEU A 516 -6.76 -1.73 -22.55
CA LEU A 516 -8.01 -2.36 -23.00
C LEU A 516 -9.16 -2.08 -22.03
N ASP A 517 -8.91 -2.24 -20.73
CA ASP A 517 -9.77 -1.74 -19.66
C ASP A 517 -9.36 -0.30 -19.32
N ALA A 518 -10.30 0.66 -19.41
CA ALA A 518 -10.05 2.07 -19.15
C ALA A 518 -9.62 2.37 -17.70
N THR A 519 -9.89 1.46 -16.77
CA THR A 519 -9.50 1.59 -15.35
C THR A 519 -8.11 1.02 -15.05
N ASN A 520 -7.48 0.36 -16.02
CA ASN A 520 -6.09 -0.10 -15.94
C ASN A 520 -5.14 0.91 -16.58
N PHE A 521 -3.84 0.80 -16.25
CA PHE A 521 -2.78 1.65 -16.81
C PHE A 521 -1.69 0.84 -17.54
N THR A 522 -2.11 -0.24 -18.18
CA THR A 522 -1.24 -1.09 -19.01
C THR A 522 -1.44 -0.72 -20.49
N PRO A 523 -0.46 -0.12 -21.18
CA PRO A 523 -0.64 0.32 -22.57
C PRO A 523 -0.61 -0.86 -23.55
N GLU A 524 -1.79 -1.35 -23.95
CA GLU A 524 -1.94 -2.58 -24.73
C GLU A 524 -2.29 -2.31 -26.20
N LYS A 525 -3.19 -1.37 -26.46
CA LYS A 525 -3.74 -1.12 -27.80
C LYS A 525 -3.14 0.14 -28.40
N VAL A 526 -2.46 0.01 -29.53
CA VAL A 526 -2.06 1.16 -30.36
C VAL A 526 -3.30 1.72 -31.06
N VAL A 527 -3.54 3.01 -30.88
CA VAL A 527 -4.66 3.75 -31.49
C VAL A 527 -4.20 4.84 -32.46
N GLY A 528 -2.90 5.13 -32.51
CA GLY A 528 -2.31 6.02 -33.49
C GLY A 528 -0.80 5.86 -33.58
N ILE A 529 -0.23 6.16 -34.75
CA ILE A 529 1.21 6.09 -35.02
C ILE A 529 1.61 7.31 -35.82
N GLN A 530 2.71 7.96 -35.44
CA GLN A 530 3.36 9.00 -36.23
C GLN A 530 4.86 8.76 -36.32
N SER A 531 5.43 9.05 -37.48
CA SER A 531 6.88 9.11 -37.70
C SER A 531 7.22 10.45 -38.33
N LYS A 532 8.24 11.13 -37.83
CA LYS A 532 8.69 12.45 -38.30
C LYS A 532 10.19 12.45 -38.52
N GLU A 533 10.61 12.98 -39.66
CA GLU A 533 12.02 13.26 -39.96
C GLU A 533 12.52 14.43 -39.10
N ILE A 534 13.73 14.28 -38.55
CA ILE A 534 14.35 15.18 -37.59
C ILE A 534 15.71 15.61 -38.11
N GLU A 535 15.91 16.92 -38.25
CA GLU A 535 17.19 17.49 -38.62
C GLU A 535 18.11 17.57 -37.40
N LYS A 536 19.43 17.60 -37.65
CA LYS A 536 20.41 17.81 -36.60
C LYS A 536 20.21 19.15 -35.91
N GLY A 537 20.12 19.16 -34.57
CA GLY A 537 20.01 20.37 -33.76
C GLY A 537 18.77 20.38 -32.88
N HIS A 538 18.41 21.55 -32.37
CA HIS A 538 17.23 21.75 -31.54
C HIS A 538 16.04 22.16 -32.41
N GLN A 539 14.94 21.42 -32.31
CA GLN A 539 13.71 21.70 -33.02
C GLN A 539 12.47 21.23 -32.24
N PHE A 540 11.29 21.60 -32.72
CA PHE A 540 10.02 21.10 -32.23
C PHE A 540 9.45 20.04 -33.17
N VAL A 541 8.73 19.07 -32.61
CA VAL A 541 7.93 18.12 -33.38
C VAL A 541 6.46 18.25 -33.03
N ASP A 542 5.67 18.44 -34.07
CA ASP A 542 4.21 18.49 -34.01
C ASP A 542 3.63 17.10 -34.26
N LEU A 543 2.86 16.60 -33.30
CA LEU A 543 2.16 15.32 -33.29
C LEU A 543 0.65 15.57 -33.22
N LYS A 544 -0.14 14.79 -33.96
CA LYS A 544 -1.60 14.91 -34.00
C LYS A 544 -2.29 13.56 -34.06
N PHE A 545 -3.04 13.21 -33.04
CA PHE A 545 -3.78 11.96 -32.98
C PHE A 545 -5.28 12.24 -32.99
N ASP A 546 -6.04 11.37 -33.67
CA ASP A 546 -7.48 11.32 -33.55
C ASP A 546 -7.83 10.49 -32.30
N VAL A 547 -8.60 11.08 -31.40
CA VAL A 547 -9.05 10.45 -30.14
C VAL A 547 -10.57 10.49 -30.02
N SER A 548 -11.27 10.82 -31.11
CA SER A 548 -12.72 11.06 -31.10
C SER A 548 -13.58 9.86 -30.71
N ASP A 549 -13.06 8.64 -30.91
CA ASP A 549 -13.68 7.36 -30.58
C ASP A 549 -13.31 6.83 -29.18
N LEU A 550 -12.52 7.58 -28.40
CA LEU A 550 -12.12 7.16 -27.06
C LEU A 550 -13.09 7.70 -26.00
N GLU A 551 -13.45 6.84 -25.05
CA GLU A 551 -14.10 7.26 -23.80
C GLU A 551 -13.08 7.85 -22.82
N ASP A 552 -13.54 8.41 -21.70
CA ASP A 552 -12.69 8.92 -20.63
C ASP A 552 -11.68 7.85 -20.18
N ARG A 553 -10.38 8.11 -20.38
CA ARG A 553 -9.29 7.20 -20.02
C ARG A 553 -7.94 7.90 -20.07
N TYR A 554 -6.91 7.18 -19.63
CA TYR A 554 -5.53 7.57 -19.88
C TYR A 554 -5.03 7.07 -21.25
N VAL A 555 -4.32 7.96 -21.95
CA VAL A 555 -3.52 7.64 -23.13
C VAL A 555 -2.03 7.73 -22.81
N PHE A 556 -1.23 6.98 -23.56
CA PHE A 556 0.21 6.93 -23.44
C PHE A 556 0.83 7.41 -24.74
N VAL A 557 1.51 8.55 -24.71
CA VAL A 557 2.25 9.09 -25.85
C VAL A 557 3.66 8.48 -25.82
N CYS A 558 3.83 7.35 -26.48
CA CYS A 558 5.02 6.50 -26.40
C CYS A 558 6.04 6.87 -27.48
N PHE A 559 7.19 7.39 -27.07
CA PHE A 559 8.34 7.65 -27.92
C PHE A 559 9.23 6.40 -28.00
N ALA A 560 9.54 5.96 -29.21
CA ALA A 560 10.47 4.86 -29.46
C ALA A 560 11.92 5.23 -29.09
N PRO A 561 12.76 4.29 -28.61
CA PRO A 561 14.14 4.58 -28.26
C PRO A 561 14.93 5.04 -29.50
N ASN A 562 15.63 6.16 -29.37
CA ASN A 562 16.58 6.66 -30.36
C ASN A 562 17.74 7.36 -29.63
N PRO A 563 18.96 6.76 -29.62
CA PRO A 563 20.11 7.31 -28.89
C PRO A 563 20.63 8.62 -29.49
N ASP A 564 20.24 8.98 -30.71
CA ASP A 564 20.56 10.25 -31.34
C ASP A 564 19.58 11.37 -30.93
N LEU A 565 18.49 11.07 -30.21
CA LEU A 565 17.49 12.03 -29.74
C LEU A 565 17.56 12.27 -28.23
N GLN A 566 17.30 13.51 -27.83
CA GLN A 566 17.08 13.89 -26.43
C GLN A 566 15.72 14.61 -26.28
N LEU A 567 14.93 14.18 -25.29
CA LEU A 567 13.70 14.85 -24.90
C LEU A 567 13.99 15.85 -23.77
N ASN A 568 13.30 16.99 -23.77
CA ASN A 568 13.29 17.90 -22.63
C ASN A 568 12.29 17.40 -21.59
N TYR A 569 12.61 17.60 -20.32
CA TYR A 569 11.75 17.23 -19.20
C TYR A 569 11.28 18.48 -18.45
N SER A 570 10.08 18.39 -17.88
CA SER A 570 9.44 19.43 -17.11
C SER A 570 9.60 19.16 -15.61
N GLU A 571 9.73 20.24 -14.84
CA GLU A 571 9.59 20.16 -13.36
C GLU A 571 8.16 20.49 -12.92
N ASP A 572 7.25 20.77 -13.86
CA ASP A 572 5.83 20.90 -13.54
C ASP A 572 5.28 19.55 -13.09
N ARG A 573 4.68 19.55 -11.90
CA ARG A 573 4.05 18.38 -11.31
C ARG A 573 2.56 18.63 -11.24
N ILE A 574 1.79 17.81 -11.95
CA ILE A 574 0.34 17.95 -12.06
C ILE A 574 -0.30 16.65 -11.57
N THR A 575 -1.28 16.77 -10.68
CA THR A 575 -2.09 15.66 -10.17
C THR A 575 -2.61 14.79 -11.30
N GLY A 576 -2.41 13.48 -11.20
CA GLY A 576 -2.88 12.53 -12.21
C GLY A 576 -2.08 12.53 -13.51
N ILE A 577 -0.88 13.13 -13.57
CA ILE A 577 -0.02 13.12 -14.77
C ILE A 577 1.42 12.73 -14.40
N LEU A 578 1.96 11.73 -15.10
CA LEU A 578 3.35 11.28 -14.92
C LEU A 578 3.92 10.65 -16.21
N SER A 579 5.24 10.60 -16.30
CA SER A 579 5.95 9.85 -17.34
C SER A 579 6.26 8.43 -16.88
N VAL A 580 6.16 7.48 -17.83
CA VAL A 580 6.44 6.07 -17.60
C VAL A 580 7.44 5.55 -18.64
N PHE A 581 8.16 4.50 -18.28
CA PHE A 581 9.31 4.01 -19.02
C PHE A 581 9.26 2.49 -19.07
N ARG A 582 9.56 1.93 -20.24
CA ARG A 582 9.75 0.49 -20.40
C ARG A 582 11.19 0.12 -20.04
N LYS A 583 11.46 0.04 -18.74
CA LYS A 583 12.78 -0.25 -18.17
C LYS A 583 12.99 -1.75 -17.99
N GLU A 584 14.23 -2.18 -18.15
CA GLU A 584 14.69 -3.46 -17.59
C GLU A 584 15.18 -3.25 -16.15
N ASN A 585 14.55 -3.93 -15.19
CA ASN A 585 14.99 -4.04 -13.81
C ASN A 585 15.31 -5.50 -13.45
N LYS A 586 16.60 -5.84 -13.56
CA LYS A 586 17.12 -7.19 -13.25
C LYS A 586 16.93 -7.60 -11.79
N ALA A 587 16.79 -6.67 -10.85
CA ALA A 587 16.69 -6.97 -9.41
C ALA A 587 15.37 -7.66 -9.02
N VAL A 588 14.32 -7.48 -9.82
CA VAL A 588 13.00 -8.11 -9.65
C VAL A 588 12.58 -8.90 -10.88
N SER A 589 13.54 -9.35 -11.71
CA SER A 589 13.30 -10.11 -12.93
C SER A 589 12.32 -9.47 -13.92
N ASN A 590 12.17 -8.14 -13.87
CA ASN A 590 11.34 -7.38 -14.81
C ASN A 590 12.22 -6.97 -15.99
N PHE A 591 12.07 -7.60 -17.15
CA PHE A 591 12.82 -7.27 -18.37
C PHE A 591 12.03 -6.31 -19.28
N GLY A 592 11.31 -5.35 -18.67
CA GLY A 592 10.43 -4.42 -19.37
C GLY A 592 9.12 -5.05 -19.87
N GLN A 593 8.90 -6.33 -19.57
CA GLN A 593 7.68 -7.07 -19.88
C GLN A 593 7.60 -8.33 -19.02
N GLN A 594 6.39 -8.88 -18.88
CA GLN A 594 6.19 -10.24 -18.42
C GLN A 594 5.73 -11.13 -19.59
N GLU A 595 6.44 -12.24 -19.79
CA GLU A 595 6.10 -13.28 -20.77
C GLU A 595 5.93 -14.60 -20.01
N PRO A 596 4.72 -14.88 -19.50
CA PRO A 596 4.45 -16.10 -18.77
C PRO A 596 4.57 -17.33 -19.67
N PRO A 597 4.97 -18.50 -19.12
CA PRO A 597 4.83 -19.78 -19.81
C PRO A 597 3.39 -20.00 -20.31
N SER A 598 3.25 -20.71 -21.43
CA SER A 598 1.92 -21.06 -21.93
C SER A 598 1.13 -21.84 -20.88
N ASP A 599 -0.16 -21.52 -20.74
CA ASP A 599 -1.11 -22.27 -19.93
C ASP A 599 -0.88 -22.20 -18.40
N ILE A 600 -0.31 -21.11 -17.88
CA ILE A 600 -0.31 -20.84 -16.42
C ILE A 600 -1.41 -19.87 -15.97
N GLY A 601 -2.27 -19.42 -16.89
CA GLY A 601 -3.38 -18.51 -16.58
C GLY A 601 -2.93 -17.11 -16.17
N ILE A 602 -1.86 -16.60 -16.80
CA ILE A 602 -1.29 -15.27 -16.61
C ILE A 602 -1.20 -14.57 -17.97
N ASP A 603 -1.50 -13.28 -18.00
CA ASP A 603 -1.41 -12.47 -19.22
C ASP A 603 0.01 -12.00 -19.51
N ALA A 604 0.38 -11.96 -20.80
CA ALA A 604 1.59 -11.28 -21.25
C ALA A 604 1.32 -9.77 -21.44
N PHE A 605 2.20 -8.91 -20.92
CA PHE A 605 2.14 -7.46 -21.15
C PHE A 605 3.46 -6.75 -20.84
N GLU A 606 3.61 -5.54 -21.37
CA GLU A 606 4.78 -4.67 -21.11
C GLU A 606 4.64 -3.93 -19.77
N PHE A 607 5.76 -3.78 -19.06
CA PHE A 607 5.81 -2.93 -17.87
C PHE A 607 6.23 -1.51 -18.24
N TRP A 608 5.39 -0.55 -17.87
CA TRP A 608 5.59 0.88 -18.06
C TRP A 608 5.58 1.54 -16.69
N THR A 609 6.78 1.70 -16.13
CA THR A 609 6.99 2.10 -14.73
C THR A 609 7.51 3.53 -14.62
N PRO A 610 7.19 4.28 -13.56
CA PRO A 610 7.66 5.64 -13.41
C PRO A 610 9.15 5.65 -13.02
N GLN A 611 9.69 6.84 -12.75
CA GLN A 611 10.91 6.96 -11.95
C GLN A 611 10.56 7.59 -10.62
N ARG A 612 11.27 7.21 -9.56
CA ARG A 612 11.17 7.90 -8.28
C ARG A 612 11.67 9.33 -8.42
N ARG A 613 11.15 10.22 -7.58
CA ARG A 613 11.70 11.58 -7.47
C ARG A 613 13.13 11.51 -6.91
N PRO A 614 14.01 12.44 -7.32
CA PRO A 614 13.75 13.59 -8.21
C PRO A 614 13.66 13.27 -9.72
N GLU A 615 14.04 12.06 -10.16
CA GLU A 615 14.16 11.68 -11.57
C GLU A 615 12.81 11.52 -12.30
N GLY A 616 11.74 11.26 -11.55
CA GLY A 616 10.34 11.18 -12.01
C GLY A 616 9.76 12.53 -12.44
N GLN A 617 10.23 13.01 -13.59
CA GLN A 617 9.83 14.26 -14.23
C GLN A 617 8.91 13.99 -15.42
N ASN A 618 8.01 14.93 -15.71
CA ASN A 618 7.16 14.87 -16.91
C ASN A 618 7.96 15.20 -18.18
N ILE A 619 7.47 14.79 -19.35
CA ILE A 619 8.04 15.20 -20.64
C ILE A 619 7.50 16.59 -20.97
N THR A 620 8.37 17.50 -21.38
CA THR A 620 7.96 18.83 -21.81
C THR A 620 7.12 18.76 -23.07
N MET A 621 5.98 19.45 -23.07
CA MET A 621 5.11 19.51 -24.24
C MET A 621 4.16 20.70 -24.19
N GLN A 622 3.81 21.20 -25.36
CA GLN A 622 2.74 22.16 -25.57
C GLN A 622 1.54 21.43 -26.19
N LEU A 623 0.36 21.63 -25.61
CA LEU A 623 -0.90 21.08 -26.08
C LEU A 623 -1.61 22.18 -26.85
N GLN A 624 -1.69 22.02 -28.19
CA GLN A 624 -2.32 23.04 -29.05
C GLN A 624 -3.82 23.16 -28.76
N THR A 625 -4.44 22.04 -28.37
CA THR A 625 -5.76 22.02 -27.74
C THR A 625 -5.55 21.65 -26.26
N PRO A 626 -5.82 22.57 -25.31
CA PRO A 626 -5.64 22.29 -23.89
C PRO A 626 -6.48 21.11 -23.41
N LEU A 627 -5.96 20.34 -22.45
CA LEU A 627 -6.74 19.29 -21.78
C LEU A 627 -7.45 19.87 -20.55
N PHE A 628 -8.76 19.68 -20.48
CA PHE A 628 -9.61 20.18 -19.40
C PHE A 628 -9.63 19.19 -18.23
N ILE A 629 -8.57 19.20 -17.42
CA ILE A 629 -8.27 18.14 -16.43
C ILE A 629 -8.44 18.57 -14.97
N GLY A 630 -8.68 19.86 -14.72
CA GLY A 630 -8.79 20.43 -13.37
C GLY A 630 -10.18 20.95 -13.04
N LYS A 631 -11.22 20.44 -13.70
CA LYS A 631 -12.61 20.91 -13.58
C LYS A 631 -13.11 20.80 -12.14
N LYS A 632 -13.87 21.80 -11.66
CA LYS A 632 -14.44 21.78 -10.30
C LYS A 632 -15.46 20.65 -10.09
N GLU A 633 -16.10 20.16 -11.15
CA GLU A 633 -17.07 19.06 -11.08
C GLU A 633 -16.46 17.78 -10.52
N HIS A 634 -15.12 17.62 -10.57
CA HIS A 634 -14.43 16.51 -9.93
C HIS A 634 -14.61 16.48 -8.41
N LEU A 635 -14.84 17.62 -7.76
CA LEU A 635 -15.14 17.71 -6.32
C LEU A 635 -16.47 17.05 -5.94
N ASP A 636 -17.30 16.64 -6.90
CA ASP A 636 -18.54 15.91 -6.66
C ASP A 636 -18.50 14.47 -7.20
N SER A 637 -17.31 14.00 -7.64
CA SER A 637 -17.17 12.67 -8.25
C SER A 637 -17.34 11.51 -7.26
N GLY A 638 -17.04 11.74 -5.98
CA GLY A 638 -16.96 10.70 -4.94
C GLY A 638 -15.76 9.76 -5.13
N ILE A 639 -14.77 10.13 -5.96
CA ILE A 639 -13.56 9.35 -6.24
C ILE A 639 -12.34 10.18 -5.85
N ILE A 640 -11.59 9.70 -4.86
CA ILE A 640 -10.50 10.46 -4.23
C ILE A 640 -9.10 10.12 -4.78
N ARG A 641 -9.02 9.77 -6.07
CA ARG A 641 -7.77 9.45 -6.75
C ARG A 641 -7.93 9.43 -8.28
N PRO A 642 -6.85 9.53 -9.06
CA PRO A 642 -6.92 9.31 -10.49
C PRO A 642 -7.33 7.87 -10.84
N VAL A 643 -8.25 7.74 -11.80
CA VAL A 643 -8.75 6.44 -12.32
C VAL A 643 -8.81 6.51 -13.85
N THR A 644 -9.93 6.99 -14.41
CA THR A 644 -10.07 7.28 -15.85
C THR A 644 -9.77 8.74 -16.18
N SER A 645 -9.81 9.61 -15.17
CA SER A 645 -9.42 11.01 -15.22
C SER A 645 -8.57 11.35 -13.98
N THR A 646 -8.16 12.61 -13.83
CA THR A 646 -7.47 13.09 -12.61
C THR A 646 -8.35 12.98 -11.36
N ASN A 647 -9.68 13.08 -11.52
CA ASN A 647 -10.68 13.16 -10.45
C ASN A 647 -10.37 14.24 -9.40
N ALA A 648 -9.65 15.29 -9.78
CA ALA A 648 -9.33 16.40 -8.89
C ALA A 648 -9.76 17.73 -9.50
N TRP A 649 -10.27 18.64 -8.67
CA TRP A 649 -10.14 20.04 -8.99
C TRP A 649 -8.66 20.41 -8.90
N ILE A 650 -8.15 21.06 -9.93
CA ILE A 650 -6.75 21.52 -10.00
C ILE A 650 -6.81 23.00 -10.37
N ALA A 651 -6.22 23.85 -9.54
CA ALA A 651 -6.14 25.28 -9.81
C ALA A 651 -5.22 25.58 -11.00
N ALA A 652 -5.44 26.69 -11.70
CA ALA A 652 -4.57 27.10 -12.79
C ALA A 652 -3.13 27.36 -12.29
N LEU A 653 -2.13 27.05 -13.12
CA LEU A 653 -0.72 27.21 -12.77
C LEU A 653 -0.29 28.67 -12.52
N ASP A 654 -1.07 29.65 -12.93
CA ASP A 654 -0.86 31.08 -12.68
C ASP A 654 -1.73 31.63 -11.54
N ASP A 655 -2.59 30.79 -10.94
CA ASP A 655 -3.35 31.16 -9.74
C ASP A 655 -2.43 31.13 -8.51
N ALA A 656 -2.12 32.32 -8.02
CA ALA A 656 -1.28 32.52 -6.83
C ALA A 656 -2.06 32.34 -5.52
N TYR A 657 -3.40 32.45 -5.56
CA TYR A 657 -4.26 32.38 -4.37
C TYR A 657 -5.50 31.52 -4.65
N PRO A 658 -5.33 30.20 -4.84
CA PRO A 658 -6.44 29.32 -5.13
C PRO A 658 -7.49 29.36 -4.02
N THR A 659 -8.76 29.44 -4.42
CA THR A 659 -9.89 29.41 -3.48
C THR A 659 -10.98 28.46 -3.94
N LEU A 660 -11.64 27.85 -2.96
CA LEU A 660 -12.84 27.03 -3.11
C LEU A 660 -13.94 27.67 -2.26
N THR A 661 -15.12 27.87 -2.81
CA THR A 661 -16.28 28.42 -2.11
C THR A 661 -17.48 27.48 -2.26
N LEU A 662 -18.07 27.15 -1.12
CA LEU A 662 -19.34 26.45 -0.99
C LEU A 662 -20.39 27.49 -0.58
N GLU A 663 -21.43 27.68 -1.39
CA GLU A 663 -22.52 28.63 -1.11
C GLU A 663 -23.86 27.90 -1.10
N TRP A 664 -24.63 28.07 -0.03
CA TRP A 664 -25.96 27.47 0.13
C TRP A 664 -27.06 28.52 -0.07
N GLU A 665 -28.23 28.09 -0.53
CA GLU A 665 -29.38 28.99 -0.72
C GLU A 665 -29.89 29.57 0.61
N ASN A 666 -29.77 28.80 1.70
CA ASN A 666 -30.16 29.19 3.05
C ASN A 666 -28.95 29.12 3.98
N VAL A 667 -29.06 29.72 5.16
CA VAL A 667 -28.08 29.53 6.24
C VAL A 667 -28.18 28.09 6.74
N GLU A 668 -27.08 27.36 6.63
CA GLU A 668 -26.95 25.99 7.13
C GLU A 668 -26.20 25.98 8.46
N GLU A 669 -26.35 24.89 9.21
CA GLU A 669 -25.60 24.63 10.45
C GLU A 669 -24.55 23.55 10.15
N ILE A 670 -23.27 23.95 10.13
CA ILE A 670 -22.15 23.10 9.68
C ILE A 670 -21.28 22.74 10.87
N SER A 671 -21.16 21.44 11.14
CA SER A 671 -20.42 20.89 12.27
C SER A 671 -18.98 20.50 11.92
N SER A 672 -18.75 20.06 10.68
CA SER A 672 -17.42 19.63 10.24
C SER A 672 -17.21 19.82 8.73
N MET A 673 -15.94 19.81 8.33
CA MET A 673 -15.50 19.79 6.94
C MET A 673 -14.40 18.74 6.76
N LYS A 674 -14.43 18.02 5.64
CA LYS A 674 -13.35 17.10 5.21
C LYS A 674 -12.78 17.57 3.88
N LEU A 675 -11.46 17.67 3.79
CA LEU A 675 -10.72 18.01 2.58
C LEU A 675 -9.81 16.84 2.18
N TYR A 676 -9.93 16.40 0.93
CA TYR A 676 -9.17 15.28 0.38
C TYR A 676 -8.09 15.79 -0.58
N PHE A 677 -6.88 15.96 -0.08
CA PHE A 677 -5.71 16.43 -0.82
C PHE A 677 -5.04 15.31 -1.62
N ASP A 678 -4.27 15.69 -2.64
CA ASP A 678 -3.39 14.74 -3.32
C ASP A 678 -2.12 14.51 -2.52
N ALA A 679 -1.97 13.31 -1.94
CA ALA A 679 -0.74 12.87 -1.30
C ALA A 679 0.10 11.91 -2.15
N ASP A 680 -0.02 12.00 -3.48
CA ASP A 680 0.66 11.16 -4.47
C ASP A 680 0.49 9.66 -4.19
N LEU A 681 -0.63 9.13 -4.64
CA LEU A 681 -0.93 7.71 -4.48
C LEU A 681 -0.14 6.81 -5.45
N ASP A 682 0.70 7.37 -6.33
CA ASP A 682 1.56 6.58 -7.21
C ASP A 682 2.95 6.33 -6.58
N HIS A 683 3.46 7.30 -5.83
CA HIS A 683 4.74 7.17 -5.15
C HIS A 683 4.67 6.14 -4.02
N ALA A 684 5.47 5.07 -4.12
CA ALA A 684 5.58 4.09 -3.04
C ALA A 684 6.18 4.76 -1.78
N MET A 685 5.72 4.37 -0.59
CA MET A 685 6.20 4.85 0.71
C MET A 685 6.59 3.65 1.58
N GLU A 686 7.80 3.12 1.38
CA GLU A 686 8.28 2.02 2.21
C GLU A 686 8.48 2.46 3.65
N SER A 687 7.97 1.69 4.62
CA SER A 687 8.06 2.10 6.03
C SER A 687 9.49 2.20 6.56
N THR A 688 10.41 1.44 5.98
CA THR A 688 11.81 1.33 6.44
C THR A 688 12.78 1.10 5.28
N GLN A 689 14.08 1.31 5.54
CA GLN A 689 15.23 1.07 4.66
C GLN A 689 15.34 1.98 3.44
N PHE A 690 14.28 2.19 2.68
CA PHE A 690 14.29 3.15 1.58
C PHE A 690 13.90 4.54 2.08
N GLY A 691 14.77 5.51 1.81
CA GLY A 691 14.51 6.90 2.15
C GLY A 691 13.74 7.64 1.06
N HIS A 692 13.23 8.82 1.42
CA HIS A 692 12.52 9.72 0.54
C HIS A 692 13.24 11.08 0.41
N PRO A 693 13.20 11.70 -0.79
CA PRO A 693 13.77 13.03 -1.00
C PRO A 693 12.97 14.12 -0.25
N GLU A 694 11.65 13.93 -0.10
CA GLU A 694 10.77 14.84 0.60
C GLU A 694 10.22 14.23 1.90
N SER A 695 10.00 15.04 2.95
CA SER A 695 9.23 14.64 4.13
C SER A 695 7.73 14.91 3.97
N ILE A 696 7.34 15.73 2.99
CA ILE A 696 5.95 15.98 2.63
C ILE A 696 5.86 15.87 1.12
N VAL A 697 4.89 15.10 0.64
CA VAL A 697 4.69 14.92 -0.80
C VAL A 697 4.37 16.26 -1.48
N PRO A 698 4.92 16.53 -2.68
CA PRO A 698 4.85 17.87 -3.27
C PRO A 698 3.43 18.41 -3.57
N TYR A 699 2.45 17.53 -3.79
CA TYR A 699 1.06 17.92 -4.11
C TYR A 699 0.22 18.25 -2.87
N CYS A 700 0.66 17.84 -1.68
CA CYS A 700 -0.10 18.04 -0.46
C CYS A 700 -0.06 19.52 -0.05
N VAL A 701 -1.23 20.11 0.19
CA VAL A 701 -1.34 21.50 0.60
C VAL A 701 -1.09 21.61 2.10
N GLU A 702 0.01 22.24 2.47
CA GLU A 702 0.44 22.35 3.87
C GLU A 702 -0.32 23.43 4.66
N SER A 703 -0.70 24.52 3.98
CA SER A 703 -1.32 25.69 4.59
C SER A 703 -2.59 26.11 3.88
N PHE A 704 -3.65 26.30 4.66
CA PHE A 704 -4.93 26.81 4.19
C PHE A 704 -5.77 27.34 5.35
N ARG A 705 -6.82 28.11 5.02
CA ARG A 705 -7.75 28.68 5.99
C ARG A 705 -9.18 28.64 5.49
N ILE A 706 -10.11 28.46 6.42
CA ILE A 706 -11.55 28.41 6.18
C ILE A 706 -12.17 29.67 6.77
N LYS A 707 -12.97 30.37 5.97
CA LYS A 707 -13.68 31.59 6.36
C LYS A 707 -15.18 31.46 6.15
N ASP A 708 -15.95 32.17 6.98
CA ASP A 708 -17.39 32.36 6.81
C ASP A 708 -17.73 33.46 5.79
N GLU A 709 -19.02 33.74 5.62
CA GLU A 709 -19.54 34.76 4.70
C GLU A 709 -19.08 36.19 5.02
N ASN A 710 -18.71 36.44 6.28
CA ASN A 710 -18.23 37.74 6.77
C ASN A 710 -16.70 37.84 6.71
N GLY A 711 -16.02 36.81 6.23
CA GLY A 711 -14.56 36.73 6.15
C GLY A 711 -13.88 36.40 7.49
N LYS A 712 -14.64 35.99 8.52
CA LYS A 712 -14.08 35.54 9.80
C LYS A 712 -13.39 34.20 9.58
N CYS A 713 -12.13 34.09 10.01
CA CYS A 713 -11.40 32.83 10.00
C CYS A 713 -11.99 31.87 11.04
N LEU A 714 -12.47 30.72 10.58
CA LEU A 714 -13.04 29.64 11.40
C LEU A 714 -11.99 28.59 11.73
N PHE A 715 -11.07 28.33 10.80
CA PHE A 715 -9.99 27.36 10.94
C PHE A 715 -8.79 27.79 10.09
N GLN A 716 -7.58 27.51 10.57
CA GLN A 716 -6.34 27.67 9.82
C GLN A 716 -5.33 26.61 10.26
N THR A 717 -4.57 26.08 9.31
CA THR A 717 -3.41 25.23 9.56
C THR A 717 -2.25 25.65 8.66
N GLU A 718 -1.03 25.37 9.10
CA GLU A 718 0.21 25.60 8.34
C GLU A 718 1.08 24.32 8.29
N ASN A 719 0.57 23.19 8.80
CA ASN A 719 1.33 21.95 9.00
C ASN A 719 0.59 20.70 8.49
N ASN A 720 -0.33 20.84 7.53
CA ASN A 720 -0.95 19.66 6.94
C ASN A 720 0.06 18.86 6.12
N HIS A 721 0.05 17.54 6.27
CA HIS A 721 0.92 16.62 5.52
C HIS A 721 0.17 15.33 5.16
N THR A 722 -1.16 15.37 5.22
CA THR A 722 -2.03 14.19 5.09
C THR A 722 -2.97 14.31 3.89
N THR A 723 -3.38 13.16 3.35
CA THR A 723 -4.42 13.07 2.30
C THR A 723 -5.76 13.61 2.81
N LEU A 724 -6.22 13.14 3.97
CA LEU A 724 -7.54 13.48 4.52
C LEU A 724 -7.37 14.42 5.72
N CYS A 725 -7.78 15.67 5.57
CA CYS A 725 -7.86 16.62 6.67
C CYS A 725 -9.32 16.72 7.16
N GLU A 726 -9.59 16.15 8.34
CA GLU A 726 -10.89 16.25 9.02
C GLU A 726 -10.87 17.43 10.00
N ILE A 727 -11.84 18.34 9.85
CA ILE A 727 -11.92 19.58 10.60
C ILE A 727 -13.26 19.58 11.33
N THR A 728 -13.23 19.49 12.65
CA THR A 728 -14.43 19.65 13.48
C THR A 728 -14.44 21.06 14.06
N PHE A 729 -15.53 21.80 13.86
CA PHE A 729 -15.68 23.13 14.46
C PHE A 729 -16.06 22.99 15.94
N ASP A 730 -15.44 23.79 16.82
CA ASP A 730 -15.72 23.77 18.26
C ASP A 730 -17.22 23.92 18.60
N GLN A 731 -17.93 24.68 17.77
CA GLN A 731 -19.38 24.82 17.76
C GLN A 731 -19.86 24.81 16.31
N PRO A 732 -21.07 24.28 16.03
CA PRO A 732 -21.64 24.34 14.69
C PRO A 732 -21.70 25.78 14.16
N VAL A 733 -21.16 25.98 12.97
CA VAL A 733 -21.07 27.28 12.31
C VAL A 733 -22.36 27.52 11.54
N LYS A 734 -23.03 28.65 11.82
CA LYS A 734 -24.23 29.08 11.08
C LYS A 734 -23.81 30.05 9.99
N THR A 735 -23.86 29.58 8.75
CA THR A 735 -23.42 30.38 7.59
C THR A 735 -24.13 29.90 6.33
N SER A 736 -24.30 30.79 5.36
CA SER A 736 -24.70 30.42 3.99
C SER A 736 -23.49 30.27 3.05
N LYS A 737 -22.26 30.45 3.53
CA LYS A 737 -21.06 30.39 2.70
C LYS A 737 -19.80 30.03 3.49
N LEU A 738 -19.06 29.05 2.99
CA LEU A 738 -17.68 28.77 3.41
C LEU A 738 -16.71 29.01 2.25
N THR A 739 -15.61 29.68 2.54
CA THR A 739 -14.49 29.86 1.59
C THR A 739 -13.23 29.24 2.18
N VAL A 740 -12.63 28.31 1.45
CA VAL A 740 -11.30 27.76 1.71
C VAL A 740 -10.30 28.52 0.85
N GLU A 741 -9.30 29.13 1.48
CA GLU A 741 -8.18 29.78 0.81
C GLU A 741 -6.93 28.93 1.02
N PHE A 742 -6.33 28.48 -0.09
CA PHE A 742 -5.16 27.61 -0.07
C PHE A 742 -3.89 28.43 -0.33
N ASP A 743 -2.84 28.15 0.44
CA ASP A 743 -1.52 28.72 0.16
C ASP A 743 -0.78 27.80 -0.80
N ARG A 744 -0.27 28.39 -1.89
CA ARG A 744 0.49 27.65 -2.89
C ARG A 744 1.99 27.72 -2.59
N LYS A 745 2.60 26.55 -2.39
CA LYS A 745 4.03 26.44 -2.06
C LYS A 745 4.96 26.64 -3.25
N ASP A 746 4.58 26.15 -4.43
CA ASP A 746 5.44 26.16 -5.62
C ASP A 746 4.68 26.58 -6.88
N SER A 747 5.24 27.53 -7.64
CA SER A 747 4.73 27.97 -8.95
C SER A 747 4.70 26.88 -10.03
N ARG A 748 5.30 25.71 -9.78
CA ARG A 748 5.31 24.52 -10.65
C ARG A 748 4.37 23.41 -10.23
N ILE A 749 3.70 23.59 -9.09
CA ILE A 749 2.77 22.61 -8.54
C ILE A 749 1.46 23.35 -8.21
N PRO A 750 0.37 23.09 -8.94
CA PRO A 750 -0.91 23.70 -8.66
C PRO A 750 -1.53 23.09 -7.39
N VAL A 751 -2.36 23.87 -6.70
CA VAL A 751 -3.23 23.34 -5.64
C VAL A 751 -4.21 22.37 -6.27
N SER A 752 -4.34 21.19 -5.66
CA SER A 752 -5.26 20.15 -6.11
C SER A 752 -6.05 19.59 -4.93
N LEU A 753 -7.33 19.31 -5.17
CA LEU A 753 -8.23 18.70 -4.20
C LEU A 753 -9.12 17.69 -4.91
N PHE A 754 -9.16 16.46 -4.40
CA PHE A 754 -10.01 15.42 -4.97
C PHE A 754 -11.48 15.61 -4.58
N ASP A 755 -11.76 15.95 -3.32
CA ASP A 755 -13.13 16.04 -2.83
C ASP A 755 -13.24 16.99 -1.61
N VAL A 756 -14.46 17.42 -1.31
CA VAL A 756 -14.85 18.20 -0.13
C VAL A 756 -16.21 17.72 0.41
N ILE A 757 -16.26 17.49 1.72
CA ILE A 757 -17.48 17.11 2.45
C ILE A 757 -17.76 18.11 3.56
N CYS A 758 -19.03 18.44 3.76
CA CYS A 758 -19.52 19.22 4.91
C CYS A 758 -20.71 18.51 5.53
N ASP A 759 -20.67 18.38 6.86
CA ASP A 759 -21.67 17.72 7.71
C ASP A 759 -22.43 18.70 8.60
#